data_AF-A0A5J4UDD8-F1
#
_entry.id   AF-A0A5J4UDD8-F1
#
_cell.length_a   1.000
_cell.length_b   1.000
_cell.length_c   1.000
_cell.angle_alpha   90.00
_cell.angle_beta   90.00
_cell.angle_gamma   90.00
#
_symmetry.space_group_name_H-M   'P 1'
#
loop_
_entity.id
_entity.type
_entity.pdbx_description
1 polymer ?
#
loop_
_entity_poly.entity_id
_entity_poly.type
_entity_poly.pdbx_seq_one_letter_code
_entity_poly.pdbx_strand_id
1 'polypeptide(L)'
;QLFNFEWKNIVNASSAKWLDNNKNHCKNVDCKAINYGGALYLQISNEAEITLRDIVFRQCESQNEGGAFWCSVNNGAKLTIAGSWSFQDCKTLSDSGYGGALYASVYGENSQLIFMESVTFERCSGQTGGALYLIAYSGGNTTINGQWNFTNCSSSTSGGSIYLETNNGTVNFNQYQQILIENCTCDDCGGGIYCSVSNNGQIYMNNMKLSNCSSQRSGGGIYASINGGGQLILDKSCELYQCESYGNGGGIYIIIDPTTQCSFIIKDASIHECISITNNSLYYPESGFGGGLFLGGEGDYSPSNKLIDLRGMKIYNNSADKYGQSLFIVMRQVVEFCKYGILGEYVKGNYSDTYSDEQELIGIPMDLSTFNSSSPQTIEQQQQPLELWWRILGILKNAQVILNVSNPDGKLTFHIVGQRMIPGYLNVKIFELRDQILQNINQVQKEMNNKDNKNILKSLKRTQSLITLKHQTGNHQQISISSNSRIEKNLRNYDNEIIYPPEDGSSNPIQINGEIESEQTASFGMNDGSWLNYKQKLYSIVISNDRNIYTGKDGLSIEDNENAAVPLEVIIEEEEEEDVDDESEIDDPQKEDDPQKEDDPQKEDDPQKEVDPEKEEEQEEQEKKEKGLTVGIIVGIAVGALVIVAAIIIIIIVKKQCEIRWISNDSA
;
A
#
# COMPACT_ATOMS: atom_id res chain seq x y z
N GLN A 1 -25.47 -5.61 50.96
CA GLN A 1 -25.52 -6.79 50.08
C GLN A 1 -25.66 -6.31 48.65
N LEU A 2 -24.58 -6.28 47.87
CA LEU A 2 -24.64 -6.20 46.40
C LEU A 2 -23.31 -6.59 45.71
N PHE A 3 -22.50 -7.40 46.40
CA PHE A 3 -21.40 -8.15 45.80
C PHE A 3 -21.44 -9.57 46.40
N ASN A 4 -21.99 -10.52 45.66
CA ASN A 4 -21.81 -11.95 45.96
C ASN A 4 -20.47 -12.38 45.36
N PHE A 5 -19.39 -12.11 46.09
CA PHE A 5 -18.10 -12.73 45.80
C PHE A 5 -18.15 -14.19 46.29
N GLU A 6 -17.99 -15.16 45.39
CA GLU A 6 -17.52 -16.49 45.79
C GLU A 6 -16.01 -16.41 46.04
N TRP A 7 -15.62 -16.28 47.30
CA TRP A 7 -14.24 -16.05 47.74
C TRP A 7 -13.34 -17.31 47.64
N LYS A 8 -13.23 -17.90 46.45
CA LYS A 8 -12.19 -18.90 46.14
C LYS A 8 -11.14 -18.28 45.23
N ASN A 9 -9.86 -18.53 45.57
CA ASN A 9 -8.67 -18.26 44.75
C ASN A 9 -8.28 -16.77 44.51
N ILE A 10 -8.90 -15.80 45.17
CA ILE A 10 -8.33 -14.43 45.30
C ILE A 10 -7.13 -14.48 46.25
N VAL A 11 -5.96 -14.03 45.80
CA VAL A 11 -4.73 -14.03 46.62
C VAL A 11 -4.69 -12.82 47.54
N ASN A 12 -5.00 -11.63 47.00
CA ASN A 12 -5.10 -10.41 47.79
C ASN A 12 -5.96 -9.36 47.05
N ALA A 13 -6.80 -8.64 47.80
CA ALA A 13 -7.61 -7.54 47.31
C ALA A 13 -7.80 -6.49 48.41
N SER A 14 -7.61 -5.21 48.07
CA SER A 14 -7.86 -4.11 49.00
C SER A 14 -8.39 -2.87 48.26
N SER A 15 -9.17 -2.06 48.97
CA SER A 15 -9.85 -0.89 48.43
C SER A 15 -9.82 0.30 49.39
N ALA A 16 -9.54 1.49 48.88
CA ALA A 16 -9.74 2.73 49.62
C ALA A 16 -11.25 3.09 49.73
N LYS A 17 -11.59 4.09 50.55
CA LYS A 17 -12.96 4.46 50.94
C LYS A 17 -13.94 4.61 49.77
N TRP A 18 -14.94 3.73 49.73
CA TRP A 18 -16.12 3.83 48.86
C TRP A 18 -17.01 5.01 49.30
N LEU A 19 -17.33 5.94 48.38
CA LEU A 19 -18.20 7.08 48.62
C LEU A 19 -19.49 6.99 47.79
N ASP A 20 -20.62 7.11 48.50
CA ASP A 20 -22.01 7.03 48.05
C ASP A 20 -22.52 5.61 47.67
N ASN A 21 -23.53 5.15 48.41
CA ASN A 21 -24.08 3.78 48.38
C ASN A 21 -25.51 3.74 47.82
N ASN A 22 -25.97 4.82 47.15
CA ASN A 22 -27.37 5.00 46.74
C ASN A 22 -27.65 5.13 45.23
N LYS A 23 -26.66 4.94 44.35
CA LYS A 23 -26.87 4.78 42.89
C LYS A 23 -25.88 3.76 42.31
N ASN A 24 -26.25 3.09 41.23
CA ASN A 24 -25.53 1.96 40.59
C ASN A 24 -24.19 2.34 39.90
N HIS A 25 -23.42 3.29 40.43
CA HIS A 25 -22.12 3.69 39.87
C HIS A 25 -21.13 3.90 41.02
N CYS A 26 -20.09 3.09 41.11
CA CYS A 26 -19.04 3.28 42.10
C CYS A 26 -18.20 4.53 41.75
N LYS A 27 -17.93 5.38 42.73
CA LYS A 27 -17.05 6.55 42.58
C LYS A 27 -15.95 6.53 43.63
N ASN A 28 -14.71 6.47 43.16
CA ASN A 28 -13.50 6.62 43.95
C ASN A 28 -12.90 7.99 43.63
N VAL A 29 -12.70 8.82 44.66
CA VAL A 29 -12.21 10.20 44.52
C VAL A 29 -11.12 10.44 45.56
N ASP A 30 -10.04 11.13 45.17
CA ASP A 30 -8.89 11.46 46.04
C ASP A 30 -8.27 10.24 46.78
N CYS A 31 -8.36 9.05 46.18
CA CYS A 31 -7.88 7.81 46.78
C CYS A 31 -6.37 7.68 46.58
N LYS A 32 -5.61 7.47 47.67
CA LYS A 32 -4.14 7.51 47.66
C LYS A 32 -3.52 6.25 48.26
N ALA A 33 -2.58 5.63 47.53
CA ALA A 33 -1.82 4.47 47.99
C ALA A 33 -0.30 4.71 47.98
N ILE A 34 0.42 4.04 48.89
CA ILE A 34 1.88 4.18 49.00
C ILE A 34 2.62 3.41 47.89
N ASN A 35 2.04 2.34 47.33
CA ASN A 35 2.69 1.55 46.29
C ASN A 35 1.82 1.42 45.04
N TYR A 36 0.66 0.77 45.18
CA TYR A 36 -0.13 0.24 44.07
C TYR A 36 -1.61 0.60 44.22
N GLY A 37 -2.28 0.91 43.11
CA GLY A 37 -3.75 0.93 43.05
C GLY A 37 -4.38 1.93 44.02
N GLY A 38 -4.26 3.24 43.75
CA GLY A 38 -4.67 4.31 44.67
C GLY A 38 -6.08 4.15 45.25
N ALA A 39 -7.01 3.61 44.46
CA ALA A 39 -8.35 3.21 44.89
C ALA A 39 -8.54 1.69 45.01
N LEU A 40 -8.03 0.91 44.05
CA LEU A 40 -8.28 -0.54 43.95
C LEU A 40 -7.00 -1.31 43.62
N TYR A 41 -6.74 -2.37 44.38
CA TYR A 41 -5.70 -3.36 44.14
C TYR A 41 -6.31 -4.75 44.04
N LEU A 42 -6.03 -5.49 42.97
CA LEU A 42 -6.61 -6.82 42.72
C LEU A 42 -5.59 -7.82 42.14
N GLN A 43 -5.26 -8.87 42.91
CA GLN A 43 -4.46 -9.99 42.42
C GLN A 43 -5.32 -11.27 42.31
N ILE A 44 -5.38 -11.81 41.10
CA ILE A 44 -6.17 -13.00 40.74
C ILE A 44 -5.23 -14.11 40.24
N SER A 45 -5.51 -15.35 40.61
CA SER A 45 -4.73 -16.52 40.18
C SER A 45 -5.56 -17.80 40.17
N ASN A 46 -5.01 -18.87 39.59
CA ASN A 46 -5.49 -20.25 39.73
C ASN A 46 -6.95 -20.40 39.29
N GLU A 47 -7.19 -20.14 38.00
CA GLU A 47 -8.49 -20.32 37.33
C GLU A 47 -9.68 -19.52 37.92
N ALA A 48 -9.43 -18.54 38.79
CA ALA A 48 -10.48 -17.68 39.34
C ALA A 48 -11.05 -16.72 38.27
N GLU A 49 -12.38 -16.68 38.16
CA GLU A 49 -13.10 -15.69 37.36
C GLU A 49 -13.69 -14.57 38.22
N ILE A 50 -13.41 -13.31 37.88
CA ILE A 50 -13.99 -12.12 38.53
C ILE A 50 -14.62 -11.23 37.47
N THR A 51 -15.83 -10.71 37.75
CA THR A 51 -16.47 -9.67 36.94
C THR A 51 -16.64 -8.39 37.77
N LEU A 52 -16.14 -7.27 37.25
CA LEU A 52 -16.37 -5.92 37.79
C LEU A 52 -17.19 -5.08 36.79
N ARG A 53 -17.93 -4.08 37.27
CA ARG A 53 -18.78 -3.21 36.46
C ARG A 53 -18.78 -1.78 37.02
N ASP A 54 -18.92 -0.81 36.12
CA ASP A 54 -19.37 0.57 36.40
C ASP A 54 -18.62 1.29 37.53
N ILE A 55 -17.32 1.52 37.33
CA ILE A 55 -16.44 2.22 38.28
C ILE A 55 -15.84 3.50 37.67
N VAL A 56 -15.93 4.59 38.42
CA VAL A 56 -15.32 5.89 38.12
C VAL A 56 -14.23 6.18 39.14
N PHE A 57 -13.06 6.59 38.65
CA PHE A 57 -11.90 7.01 39.43
C PHE A 57 -11.56 8.45 39.11
N ARG A 58 -11.37 9.28 40.14
CA ARG A 58 -10.98 10.68 40.02
C ARG A 58 -9.86 11.02 40.97
N GLN A 59 -8.85 11.75 40.50
CA GLN A 59 -7.78 12.30 41.35
C GLN A 59 -7.10 11.22 42.22
N CYS A 60 -7.07 9.98 41.73
CA CYS A 60 -6.49 8.85 42.44
C CYS A 60 -4.98 8.81 42.19
N GLU A 61 -4.22 8.55 43.25
CA GLU A 61 -2.77 8.59 43.24
C GLU A 61 -2.17 7.29 43.82
N SER A 62 -1.14 6.76 43.18
CA SER A 62 -0.20 5.81 43.80
C SER A 62 1.23 6.33 43.65
N GLN A 63 2.20 5.80 44.40
CA GLN A 63 3.59 6.14 44.10
C GLN A 63 4.04 5.43 42.83
N ASN A 64 3.89 4.11 42.78
CA ASN A 64 4.63 3.27 41.82
C ASN A 64 3.78 2.80 40.65
N GLU A 65 2.60 2.19 40.89
CA GLU A 65 1.88 1.50 39.81
C GLU A 65 0.37 1.71 39.93
N GLY A 66 -0.31 1.97 38.81
CA GLY A 66 -1.77 2.05 38.72
C GLY A 66 -2.34 3.11 39.65
N GLY A 67 -2.23 4.39 39.28
CA GLY A 67 -2.60 5.51 40.16
C GLY A 67 -4.03 5.41 40.70
N ALA A 68 -4.95 4.81 39.94
CA ALA A 68 -6.28 4.43 40.41
C ALA A 68 -6.44 2.92 40.64
N PHE A 69 -6.12 2.10 39.64
CA PHE A 69 -6.34 0.66 39.64
C PHE A 69 -5.07 -0.09 39.29
N TRP A 70 -4.74 -1.08 40.11
CA TRP A 70 -3.71 -2.07 39.85
C TRP A 70 -4.33 -3.45 39.77
N CYS A 71 -4.03 -4.20 38.70
CA CYS A 71 -4.42 -5.59 38.60
C CYS A 71 -3.33 -6.52 38.06
N SER A 72 -3.35 -7.77 38.55
CA SER A 72 -2.54 -8.86 38.06
C SER A 72 -3.39 -10.14 37.96
N VAL A 73 -3.40 -10.75 36.78
CA VAL A 73 -4.24 -11.89 36.40
C VAL A 73 -3.34 -13.03 35.95
N ASN A 74 -3.26 -14.10 36.74
CA ASN A 74 -2.22 -15.12 36.61
C ASN A 74 -2.78 -16.54 36.51
N ASN A 75 -2.01 -17.48 35.95
CA ASN A 75 -2.26 -18.93 36.03
C ASN A 75 -3.73 -19.32 35.70
N GLY A 76 -4.18 -19.00 34.48
CA GLY A 76 -5.52 -19.33 33.98
C GLY A 76 -6.67 -18.49 34.55
N ALA A 77 -6.38 -17.49 35.40
CA ALA A 77 -7.41 -16.60 35.96
C ALA A 77 -8.00 -15.64 34.91
N LYS A 78 -9.18 -15.11 35.19
CA LYS A 78 -9.91 -14.24 34.28
C LYS A 78 -10.53 -13.03 34.99
N LEU A 79 -10.19 -11.83 34.53
CA LEU A 79 -10.83 -10.59 34.94
C LEU A 79 -11.67 -10.04 33.79
N THR A 80 -12.97 -9.92 34.00
CA THR A 80 -13.90 -9.29 33.05
C THR A 80 -14.37 -7.95 33.60
N ILE A 81 -14.09 -6.86 32.89
CA ILE A 81 -14.63 -5.53 33.13
C ILE A 81 -15.84 -5.37 32.21
N ALA A 82 -17.03 -5.60 32.77
CA ALA A 82 -18.28 -5.78 32.03
C ALA A 82 -19.24 -4.57 32.12
N GLY A 83 -18.71 -3.38 32.40
CA GLY A 83 -19.45 -2.13 32.50
C GLY A 83 -18.52 -0.95 32.23
N SER A 84 -19.07 0.23 31.95
CA SER A 84 -18.27 1.39 31.50
C SER A 84 -17.40 1.95 32.63
N TRP A 85 -16.13 2.21 32.35
CA TRP A 85 -15.17 2.73 33.33
C TRP A 85 -14.63 4.10 32.93
N SER A 86 -14.23 4.90 33.92
CA SER A 86 -13.67 6.23 33.67
C SER A 86 -12.58 6.56 34.68
N PHE A 87 -11.45 7.05 34.18
CA PHE A 87 -10.30 7.51 34.94
C PHE A 87 -10.03 8.98 34.59
N GLN A 88 -10.03 9.85 35.59
CA GLN A 88 -9.88 11.29 35.40
C GLN A 88 -8.87 11.85 36.40
N ASP A 89 -7.88 12.62 35.93
CA ASP A 89 -6.84 13.23 36.76
C ASP A 89 -6.07 12.23 37.66
N CYS A 90 -5.95 10.96 37.23
CA CYS A 90 -5.28 9.89 37.98
C CYS A 90 -3.80 9.81 37.63
N LYS A 91 -2.92 9.57 38.62
CA LYS A 91 -1.47 9.58 38.38
C LYS A 91 -0.63 8.67 39.28
N THR A 92 0.55 8.30 38.78
CA THR A 92 1.67 7.79 39.62
C THR A 92 2.62 8.93 39.98
N LEU A 93 3.21 8.89 41.18
CA LEU A 93 4.06 9.98 41.71
C LEU A 93 5.57 9.70 41.69
N SER A 94 6.00 8.46 41.43
CA SER A 94 7.41 8.06 41.39
C SER A 94 8.07 8.37 40.04
N ASP A 95 9.37 8.67 40.06
CA ASP A 95 10.29 8.66 38.90
C ASP A 95 10.60 7.22 38.41
N SER A 96 9.69 6.28 38.66
CA SER A 96 9.62 4.89 38.20
C SER A 96 8.16 4.43 38.02
N GLY A 97 7.25 5.40 37.79
CA GLY A 97 5.80 5.21 37.87
C GLY A 97 5.17 4.60 36.61
N TYR A 98 4.50 3.45 36.76
CA TYR A 98 3.86 2.70 35.67
C TYR A 98 2.33 2.81 35.68
N GLY A 99 1.74 3.28 34.58
CA GLY A 99 0.28 3.27 34.40
C GLY A 99 -0.39 4.31 35.27
N GLY A 100 -0.37 5.58 34.84
CA GLY A 100 -0.83 6.71 35.66
C GLY A 100 -2.26 6.55 36.20
N ALA A 101 -3.15 5.89 35.45
CA ALA A 101 -4.44 5.46 35.95
C ALA A 101 -4.50 3.95 36.23
N LEU A 102 -4.06 3.13 35.27
CA LEU A 102 -4.22 1.68 35.26
C LEU A 102 -2.88 0.98 35.02
N TYR A 103 -2.51 0.11 35.96
CA TYR A 103 -1.50 -0.92 35.74
C TYR A 103 -2.19 -2.28 35.62
N ALA A 104 -1.89 -3.01 34.55
CA ALA A 104 -2.45 -4.32 34.27
C ALA A 104 -1.38 -5.33 33.85
N SER A 105 -1.33 -6.47 34.53
CA SER A 105 -0.44 -7.58 34.19
C SER A 105 -1.24 -8.86 33.97
N VAL A 106 -1.00 -9.55 32.85
CA VAL A 106 -1.63 -10.83 32.51
C VAL A 106 -0.54 -11.86 32.22
N TYR A 107 -0.46 -12.91 33.05
CA TYR A 107 0.65 -13.87 33.02
C TYR A 107 0.19 -15.32 32.97
N GLY A 108 0.79 -16.12 32.08
CA GLY A 108 0.54 -17.55 32.00
C GLY A 108 -0.59 -17.93 31.03
N GLU A 109 -0.55 -19.15 30.53
CA GLU A 109 -1.56 -19.70 29.61
C GLU A 109 -2.97 -19.58 30.18
N ASN A 110 -3.93 -19.31 29.29
CA ASN A 110 -5.35 -19.12 29.58
C ASN A 110 -5.70 -17.93 30.49
N SER A 111 -4.72 -17.17 31.00
CA SER A 111 -4.98 -15.95 31.77
C SER A 111 -5.58 -14.86 30.88
N GLN A 112 -6.69 -14.25 31.32
CA GLN A 112 -7.51 -13.35 30.48
C GLN A 112 -7.86 -12.05 31.19
N LEU A 113 -7.57 -10.91 30.57
CA LEU A 113 -8.13 -9.61 30.92
C LEU A 113 -9.05 -9.15 29.80
N ILE A 114 -10.34 -8.93 30.09
CA ILE A 114 -11.35 -8.61 29.08
C ILE A 114 -12.09 -7.33 29.47
N PHE A 115 -12.05 -6.32 28.62
CA PHE A 115 -12.89 -5.11 28.76
C PHE A 115 -14.02 -5.18 27.74
N MET A 116 -15.27 -5.33 28.19
CA MET A 116 -16.43 -5.48 27.31
C MET A 116 -16.99 -4.14 26.82
N GLU A 117 -16.98 -3.14 27.70
CA GLU A 117 -17.66 -1.85 27.51
C GLU A 117 -16.65 -0.69 27.48
N SER A 118 -17.14 0.53 27.26
CA SER A 118 -16.31 1.71 27.06
C SER A 118 -15.43 2.07 28.27
N VAL A 119 -14.21 2.53 28.00
CA VAL A 119 -13.28 3.03 29.04
C VAL A 119 -12.74 4.39 28.62
N THR A 120 -12.76 5.36 29.53
CA THR A 120 -12.20 6.69 29.28
C THR A 120 -11.05 7.01 30.22
N PHE A 121 -10.01 7.65 29.68
CA PHE A 121 -8.85 8.15 30.41
C PHE A 121 -8.65 9.63 30.05
N GLU A 122 -8.76 10.51 31.04
CA GLU A 122 -8.69 11.96 30.85
C GLU A 122 -7.66 12.57 31.80
N ARG A 123 -6.68 13.32 31.27
CA ARG A 123 -5.61 13.98 32.04
C ARG A 123 -4.88 13.05 33.03
N CYS A 124 -4.70 11.79 32.64
CA CYS A 124 -3.95 10.84 33.45
C CYS A 124 -2.45 10.96 33.15
N SER A 125 -1.61 10.86 34.17
CA SER A 125 -0.15 10.95 33.98
C SER A 125 0.66 9.96 34.82
N GLY A 126 1.75 9.48 34.24
CA GLY A 126 2.71 8.61 34.91
C GLY A 126 4.09 8.76 34.29
N GLN A 127 5.09 8.01 34.73
CA GLN A 127 6.38 8.10 34.05
C GLN A 127 6.35 7.29 32.74
N THR A 128 5.83 6.07 32.79
CA THR A 128 5.66 5.16 31.66
C THR A 128 4.19 4.74 31.54
N GLY A 129 3.58 4.91 30.37
CA GLY A 129 2.16 4.64 30.17
C GLY A 129 1.30 5.66 30.93
N GLY A 130 1.17 6.88 30.39
CA GLY A 130 0.58 8.01 31.12
C GLY A 130 -0.83 7.75 31.67
N ALA A 131 -1.63 6.96 30.96
CA ALA A 131 -2.88 6.40 31.47
C ALA A 131 -2.77 4.91 31.79
N LEU A 132 -2.26 4.12 30.85
CA LEU A 132 -2.24 2.66 30.91
C LEU A 132 -0.82 2.10 30.76
N TYR A 133 -0.46 1.20 31.67
CA TYR A 133 0.65 0.26 31.50
C TYR A 133 0.08 -1.16 31.48
N LEU A 134 0.24 -1.87 30.35
CA LEU A 134 -0.32 -3.20 30.12
C LEU A 134 0.77 -4.19 29.66
N ILE A 135 0.91 -5.29 30.40
CA ILE A 135 1.84 -6.37 30.04
C ILE A 135 1.12 -7.72 29.89
N ALA A 136 1.40 -8.45 28.80
CA ALA A 136 0.81 -9.76 28.52
C ALA A 136 1.90 -10.79 28.18
N TYR A 137 2.14 -11.72 29.11
CA TYR A 137 3.30 -12.62 29.10
C TYR A 137 2.92 -14.10 29.18
N SER A 138 3.75 -14.96 28.58
CA SER A 138 3.76 -16.42 28.78
C SER A 138 2.40 -17.11 28.56
N GLY A 139 1.66 -16.70 27.52
CA GLY A 139 0.32 -17.18 27.16
C GLY A 139 -0.82 -16.29 27.63
N GLY A 140 -0.52 -15.20 28.36
CA GLY A 140 -1.51 -14.24 28.83
C GLY A 140 -2.14 -13.44 27.67
N ASN A 141 -3.45 -13.19 27.77
CA ASN A 141 -4.24 -12.54 26.73
C ASN A 141 -5.03 -11.34 27.31
N THR A 142 -4.90 -10.17 26.67
CA THR A 142 -5.78 -9.02 26.92
C THR A 142 -6.63 -8.73 25.70
N THR A 143 -7.95 -8.66 25.89
CA THR A 143 -8.92 -8.32 24.84
C THR A 143 -9.73 -7.10 25.25
N ILE A 144 -9.75 -6.08 24.39
CA ILE A 144 -10.48 -4.83 24.57
C ILE A 144 -11.58 -4.81 23.52
N ASN A 145 -12.85 -4.84 23.94
CA ASN A 145 -14.05 -4.89 23.07
C ASN A 145 -14.84 -3.56 23.07
N GLY A 146 -14.70 -2.70 24.07
CA GLY A 146 -15.39 -1.40 24.11
C GLY A 146 -14.63 -0.28 23.41
N GLN A 147 -15.33 0.81 23.08
CA GLN A 147 -14.73 2.09 22.69
C GLN A 147 -13.82 2.60 23.82
N TRP A 148 -12.57 2.87 23.48
CA TRP A 148 -11.58 3.40 24.41
C TRP A 148 -11.15 4.80 23.98
N ASN A 149 -11.18 5.75 24.92
CA ASN A 149 -10.82 7.14 24.65
C ASN A 149 -9.74 7.60 25.64
N PHE A 150 -8.62 8.13 25.13
CA PHE A 150 -7.53 8.72 25.88
C PHE A 150 -7.38 10.19 25.46
N THR A 151 -7.46 11.12 26.41
CA THR A 151 -7.43 12.55 26.10
C THR A 151 -6.53 13.30 27.07
N ASN A 152 -5.60 14.10 26.54
CA ASN A 152 -4.64 14.90 27.32
C ASN A 152 -3.82 14.08 28.35
N CYS A 153 -3.52 12.81 28.05
CA CYS A 153 -2.70 11.97 28.92
C CYS A 153 -1.21 12.18 28.61
N SER A 154 -0.35 12.11 29.62
CA SER A 154 1.08 12.36 29.42
C SER A 154 2.01 11.41 30.19
N SER A 155 3.19 11.17 29.63
CA SER A 155 4.26 10.42 30.29
C SER A 155 5.65 11.00 30.05
N SER A 156 6.63 10.64 30.88
CA SER A 156 7.98 11.20 30.80
C SER A 156 9.04 10.29 30.16
N THR A 157 8.73 9.01 29.88
CA THR A 157 9.72 8.07 29.33
C THR A 157 9.23 7.19 28.18
N SER A 158 7.98 6.71 28.19
CA SER A 158 7.48 5.84 27.13
C SER A 158 5.95 5.74 27.16
N GLY A 159 5.30 6.10 26.06
CA GLY A 159 3.86 5.91 25.87
C GLY A 159 3.06 6.98 26.61
N GLY A 160 2.88 8.14 25.99
CA GLY A 160 2.21 9.29 26.61
C GLY A 160 0.80 8.98 27.10
N SER A 161 0.09 8.06 26.45
CA SER A 161 -1.16 7.48 26.99
C SER A 161 -1.02 6.00 27.36
N ILE A 162 -0.42 5.18 26.48
CA ILE A 162 -0.39 3.72 26.64
C ILE A 162 1.03 3.19 26.50
N TYR A 163 1.45 2.35 27.44
CA TYR A 163 2.58 1.44 27.29
C TYR A 163 2.08 0.00 27.16
N LEU A 164 2.52 -0.70 26.13
CA LEU A 164 2.21 -2.11 25.85
C LEU A 164 3.48 -2.95 25.81
N GLU A 165 3.49 -4.05 26.54
CA GLU A 165 4.55 -5.06 26.43
C GLU A 165 4.00 -6.48 26.25
N THR A 166 4.58 -7.22 25.32
CA THR A 166 4.27 -8.64 25.12
C THR A 166 5.54 -9.48 25.10
N ASN A 167 5.47 -10.65 25.73
CA ASN A 167 6.55 -11.63 25.79
C ASN A 167 5.91 -13.03 25.75
N ASN A 168 5.76 -13.58 24.55
CA ASN A 168 4.91 -14.75 24.28
C ASN A 168 3.47 -14.54 24.80
N GLY A 169 2.85 -13.39 24.55
CA GLY A 169 1.47 -13.10 24.96
C GLY A 169 0.77 -12.14 23.98
N THR A 170 -0.53 -11.93 24.15
CA THR A 170 -1.37 -11.25 23.15
C THR A 170 -2.11 -10.04 23.74
N VAL A 171 -2.07 -8.91 23.04
CA VAL A 171 -2.96 -7.76 23.24
C VAL A 171 -3.77 -7.53 21.97
N ASN A 172 -5.08 -7.54 22.09
CA ASN A 172 -6.01 -7.40 20.96
C ASN A 172 -7.01 -6.26 21.22
N PHE A 173 -6.92 -5.19 20.43
CA PHE A 173 -7.87 -4.08 20.43
C PHE A 173 -9.04 -4.34 19.48
N ASN A 174 -10.24 -3.86 19.84
CA ASN A 174 -11.49 -4.27 19.18
C ASN A 174 -11.53 -3.94 17.68
N GLN A 175 -12.22 -4.79 16.95
CA GLN A 175 -12.45 -4.68 15.52
C GLN A 175 -13.66 -3.82 15.12
N TYR A 176 -14.52 -3.42 16.07
CA TYR A 176 -15.86 -2.87 15.76
C TYR A 176 -16.10 -1.42 16.23
N GLN A 177 -15.42 -0.96 17.28
CA GLN A 177 -15.57 0.41 17.80
C GLN A 177 -14.24 1.13 17.74
N GLN A 178 -14.26 2.40 17.31
CA GLN A 178 -13.04 3.18 17.14
C GLN A 178 -12.42 3.53 18.50
N ILE A 179 -11.10 3.37 18.61
CA ILE A 179 -10.31 3.81 19.76
C ILE A 179 -9.71 5.17 19.46
N LEU A 180 -9.87 6.12 20.38
CA LEU A 180 -9.40 7.50 20.23
C LEU A 180 -8.25 7.78 21.18
N ILE A 181 -7.15 8.32 20.66
CA ILE A 181 -6.03 8.84 21.45
C ILE A 181 -5.74 10.25 20.96
N GLU A 182 -6.00 11.25 21.81
CA GLU A 182 -6.03 12.65 21.42
C GLU A 182 -5.19 13.52 22.35
N ASN A 183 -4.34 14.37 21.78
CA ASN A 183 -3.51 15.34 22.52
C ASN A 183 -2.65 14.69 23.62
N CYS A 184 -2.13 13.48 23.36
CA CYS A 184 -1.31 12.74 24.32
C CYS A 184 0.18 12.96 24.06
N THR A 185 0.99 13.11 25.12
CA THR A 185 2.39 13.54 24.97
C THR A 185 3.38 12.69 25.75
N CYS A 186 4.58 12.51 25.19
CA CYS A 186 5.69 11.85 25.87
C CYS A 186 6.96 12.71 25.87
N ASP A 187 7.61 12.89 27.02
CA ASP A 187 8.91 13.60 27.12
C ASP A 187 10.10 12.78 26.55
N ASP A 188 9.82 11.64 25.91
CA ASP A 188 10.79 10.76 25.26
C ASP A 188 10.13 10.07 24.04
N CYS A 189 9.85 8.77 24.05
CA CYS A 189 9.36 8.02 22.87
C CYS A 189 7.89 7.61 22.95
N GLY A 190 7.18 7.60 21.81
CA GLY A 190 5.79 7.11 21.73
C GLY A 190 4.79 8.10 22.34
N GLY A 191 4.51 9.21 21.66
CA GLY A 191 3.66 10.29 22.19
C GLY A 191 2.23 9.83 22.51
N GLY A 192 1.64 9.00 21.66
CA GLY A 192 0.41 8.26 21.99
C GLY A 192 0.72 6.93 22.69
N ILE A 193 1.42 6.03 21.99
CA ILE A 193 1.64 4.64 22.38
C ILE A 193 3.12 4.27 22.28
N TYR A 194 3.60 3.49 23.26
CA TYR A 194 4.84 2.74 23.17
C TYR A 194 4.56 1.23 23.18
N CYS A 195 5.20 0.48 22.29
CA CYS A 195 5.09 -0.98 22.18
C CYS A 195 6.46 -1.67 22.29
N SER A 196 6.53 -2.71 23.12
CA SER A 196 7.62 -3.69 23.12
C SER A 196 7.04 -5.08 22.85
N VAL A 197 7.47 -5.72 21.77
CA VAL A 197 6.87 -6.96 21.26
C VAL A 197 7.97 -8.01 21.12
N SER A 198 7.93 -9.04 21.97
CA SER A 198 9.03 -10.01 22.12
C SER A 198 8.57 -11.46 22.16
N ASN A 199 9.44 -12.40 21.79
CA ASN A 199 9.29 -13.85 21.99
C ASN A 199 7.95 -14.41 21.47
N ASN A 200 7.62 -14.16 20.20
CA ASN A 200 6.32 -14.48 19.57
C ASN A 200 5.10 -13.76 20.18
N GLY A 201 5.32 -12.69 20.95
CA GLY A 201 4.25 -11.81 21.42
C GLY A 201 3.55 -11.08 20.29
N GLN A 202 2.30 -10.69 20.49
CA GLN A 202 1.41 -10.17 19.44
C GLN A 202 0.61 -8.95 19.92
N ILE A 203 0.63 -7.88 19.14
CA ILE A 203 -0.22 -6.71 19.32
C ILE A 203 -1.03 -6.46 18.05
N TYR A 204 -2.36 -6.50 18.18
CA TYR A 204 -3.31 -6.21 17.12
C TYR A 204 -3.98 -4.86 17.38
N MET A 205 -3.59 -3.82 16.63
CA MET A 205 -4.20 -2.50 16.64
C MET A 205 -5.25 -2.43 15.53
N ASN A 206 -6.53 -2.45 15.91
CA ASN A 206 -7.66 -2.35 14.99
C ASN A 206 -8.39 -1.02 15.23
N ASN A 207 -8.81 -0.33 14.15
CA ASN A 207 -9.68 0.85 14.19
C ASN A 207 -9.27 1.89 15.26
N MET A 208 -7.98 2.26 15.27
CA MET A 208 -7.40 3.16 16.26
C MET A 208 -7.02 4.48 15.59
N LYS A 209 -7.54 5.59 16.11
CA LYS A 209 -7.22 6.96 15.68
C LYS A 209 -6.36 7.65 16.72
N LEU A 210 -5.13 7.97 16.34
CA LEU A 210 -4.22 8.82 17.10
C LEU A 210 -4.22 10.21 16.46
N SER A 211 -4.49 11.25 17.25
CA SER A 211 -4.45 12.64 16.77
C SER A 211 -3.72 13.57 17.72
N ASN A 212 -2.96 14.52 17.16
CA ASN A 212 -2.26 15.57 17.93
C ASN A 212 -1.35 14.99 19.03
N CYS A 213 -0.81 13.80 18.82
CA CYS A 213 0.08 13.13 19.78
C CYS A 213 1.53 13.55 19.51
N SER A 214 2.32 13.80 20.56
CA SER A 214 3.71 14.24 20.36
C SER A 214 4.76 13.59 21.28
N SER A 215 5.96 13.39 20.74
CA SER A 215 7.11 12.80 21.42
C SER A 215 8.33 13.72 21.35
N GLN A 216 9.04 13.91 22.47
CA GLN A 216 10.30 14.68 22.48
C GLN A 216 11.50 13.91 21.90
N ARG A 217 11.31 12.62 21.59
CA ARG A 217 12.15 11.81 20.69
C ARG A 217 11.27 11.21 19.59
N SER A 218 11.41 9.92 19.29
CA SER A 218 10.83 9.25 18.13
C SER A 218 9.43 8.67 18.37
N GLY A 219 8.64 8.57 17.31
CA GLY A 219 7.29 8.00 17.34
C GLY A 219 6.27 8.95 17.98
N GLY A 220 5.88 10.01 17.26
CA GLY A 220 4.94 11.02 17.78
C GLY A 220 3.57 10.43 18.11
N GLY A 221 3.06 9.54 17.24
CA GLY A 221 1.91 8.69 17.54
C GLY A 221 2.32 7.38 18.22
N ILE A 222 3.09 6.55 17.52
CA ILE A 222 3.48 5.20 17.95
C ILE A 222 4.99 5.02 17.89
N TYR A 223 5.58 4.51 18.97
CA TYR A 223 6.90 3.89 18.96
C TYR A 223 6.74 2.37 19.13
N ALA A 224 7.47 1.55 18.36
CA ALA A 224 7.53 0.10 18.59
C ALA A 224 8.94 -0.48 18.44
N SER A 225 9.28 -1.41 19.34
CA SER A 225 10.41 -2.34 19.18
C SER A 225 9.88 -3.77 19.06
N ILE A 226 10.31 -4.49 18.02
CA ILE A 226 9.78 -5.81 17.64
C ILE A 226 10.93 -6.81 17.49
N ASN A 227 11.00 -7.79 18.39
CA ASN A 227 12.13 -8.72 18.53
C ASN A 227 11.66 -10.16 18.78
N GLY A 228 12.52 -11.17 18.55
CA GLY A 228 12.25 -12.55 18.96
C GLY A 228 10.97 -13.18 18.38
N GLY A 229 10.60 -12.86 17.15
CA GLY A 229 9.36 -13.35 16.51
C GLY A 229 8.12 -12.53 16.85
N GLY A 230 8.27 -11.38 17.52
CA GLY A 230 7.19 -10.46 17.85
C GLY A 230 6.41 -9.95 16.63
N GLN A 231 5.13 -9.65 16.81
CA GLN A 231 4.21 -9.25 15.74
C GLN A 231 3.42 -7.99 16.11
N LEU A 232 3.52 -6.94 15.30
CA LEU A 232 2.66 -5.75 15.37
C LEU A 232 1.86 -5.62 14.07
N ILE A 233 0.54 -5.54 14.18
CA ILE A 233 -0.38 -5.47 13.04
C ILE A 233 -1.33 -4.29 13.22
N LEU A 234 -1.38 -3.40 12.22
CA LEU A 234 -2.35 -2.31 12.10
C LEU A 234 -3.39 -2.67 11.03
N ASP A 235 -4.68 -2.64 11.39
CA ASP A 235 -5.78 -3.14 10.54
C ASP A 235 -7.07 -2.32 10.77
N LYS A 236 -8.05 -2.46 9.88
CA LYS A 236 -9.41 -1.90 10.02
C LYS A 236 -9.44 -0.38 10.19
N SER A 237 -8.84 0.33 9.24
CA SER A 237 -8.86 1.79 9.13
C SER A 237 -8.27 2.51 10.36
N CYS A 238 -7.08 2.08 10.80
CA CYS A 238 -6.29 2.86 11.76
C CYS A 238 -5.90 4.22 11.14
N GLU A 239 -5.80 5.25 11.97
CA GLU A 239 -5.46 6.60 11.53
C GLU A 239 -4.43 7.23 12.47
N LEU A 240 -3.38 7.82 11.88
CA LEU A 240 -2.46 8.71 12.56
C LEU A 240 -2.50 10.05 11.84
N TYR A 241 -2.84 11.09 12.60
CA TYR A 241 -3.15 12.42 12.06
C TYR A 241 -2.52 13.51 12.93
N GLN A 242 -1.72 14.39 12.33
CA GLN A 242 -1.07 15.51 13.05
C GLN A 242 -0.26 15.04 14.27
N CYS A 243 0.43 13.90 14.15
CA CYS A 243 1.38 13.43 15.16
C CYS A 243 2.77 14.04 14.94
N GLU A 244 3.47 14.41 16.01
CA GLU A 244 4.72 15.18 15.96
C GLU A 244 5.85 14.51 16.76
N SER A 245 7.03 14.35 16.16
CA SER A 245 8.20 13.80 16.83
C SER A 245 9.39 14.75 16.76
N TYR A 246 10.04 15.06 17.88
CA TYR A 246 11.36 15.69 17.94
C TYR A 246 12.43 14.59 17.85
N GLY A 247 12.37 13.83 16.77
CA GLY A 247 13.04 12.55 16.57
C GLY A 247 12.80 12.04 15.16
N ASN A 248 12.63 10.72 15.01
CA ASN A 248 12.26 10.08 13.75
C ASN A 248 10.86 9.48 13.86
N GLY A 249 10.13 9.38 12.75
CA GLY A 249 8.78 8.80 12.75
C GLY A 249 7.76 9.72 13.43
N GLY A 250 7.32 10.78 12.74
CA GLY A 250 6.31 11.71 13.27
C GLY A 250 5.00 11.00 13.62
N GLY A 251 4.51 10.15 12.72
CA GLY A 251 3.42 9.21 13.01
C GLY A 251 3.92 7.98 13.77
N ILE A 252 4.74 7.17 13.11
CA ILE A 252 5.20 5.86 13.60
C ILE A 252 6.73 5.75 13.52
N TYR A 253 7.35 5.26 14.58
CA TYR A 253 8.74 4.81 14.59
C TYR A 253 8.83 3.31 14.94
N ILE A 254 9.44 2.51 14.06
CA ILE A 254 9.63 1.07 14.24
C ILE A 254 11.12 0.73 14.28
N ILE A 255 11.52 -0.06 15.28
CA ILE A 255 12.73 -0.89 15.25
C ILE A 255 12.30 -2.35 15.17
N ILE A 256 12.87 -3.10 14.24
CA ILE A 256 12.59 -4.53 14.06
C ILE A 256 13.89 -5.32 13.87
N ASP A 257 14.00 -6.46 14.55
CA ASP A 257 14.99 -7.51 14.25
C ASP A 257 14.34 -8.55 13.32
N PRO A 258 14.46 -8.42 11.99
CA PRO A 258 13.94 -9.40 11.04
C PRO A 258 14.57 -10.80 11.15
N THR A 259 15.75 -10.94 11.77
CA THR A 259 16.46 -12.24 11.81
C THR A 259 15.73 -13.28 12.66
N THR A 260 14.89 -12.82 13.60
CA THR A 260 14.15 -13.65 14.54
C THR A 260 12.70 -13.93 14.14
N GLN A 261 12.34 -13.77 12.85
CA GLN A 261 10.98 -13.94 12.30
C GLN A 261 9.95 -12.90 12.80
N CYS A 262 10.41 -11.72 13.24
CA CYS A 262 9.53 -10.61 13.62
C CYS A 262 8.72 -10.09 12.43
N SER A 263 7.50 -9.61 12.69
CA SER A 263 6.62 -9.04 11.67
C SER A 263 6.05 -7.66 12.01
N PHE A 264 6.02 -6.77 11.02
CA PHE A 264 5.31 -5.49 11.07
C PHE A 264 4.44 -5.35 9.82
N ILE A 265 3.12 -5.30 10.00
CA ILE A 265 2.16 -5.34 8.90
C ILE A 265 1.14 -4.21 9.03
N ILE A 266 0.98 -3.42 7.96
CA ILE A 266 -0.10 -2.45 7.80
C ILE A 266 -1.07 -2.99 6.74
N LYS A 267 -2.29 -3.34 7.17
CA LYS A 267 -3.35 -3.88 6.29
C LYS A 267 -4.37 -2.84 5.84
N ASP A 268 -4.69 -1.88 6.69
CA ASP A 268 -5.46 -0.68 6.35
C ASP A 268 -5.20 0.39 7.41
N ALA A 269 -4.35 1.35 7.07
CA ALA A 269 -4.12 2.53 7.90
C ALA A 269 -3.81 3.78 7.07
N SER A 270 -4.22 4.95 7.54
CA SER A 270 -3.83 6.26 7.01
C SER A 270 -2.90 7.01 7.96
N ILE A 271 -1.75 7.46 7.45
CA ILE A 271 -0.73 8.21 8.20
C ILE A 271 -0.52 9.55 7.48
N HIS A 272 -1.03 10.64 8.04
CA HIS A 272 -1.07 11.91 7.33
C HIS A 272 -0.90 13.13 8.22
N GLU A 273 -0.38 14.21 7.64
CA GLU A 273 -0.06 15.47 8.33
C GLU A 273 0.87 15.30 9.55
N CYS A 274 1.61 14.19 9.61
CA CYS A 274 2.57 13.91 10.69
C CYS A 274 3.93 14.56 10.40
N ILE A 275 4.64 14.96 11.46
CA ILE A 275 5.86 15.78 11.37
C ILE A 275 7.02 15.16 12.14
N SER A 276 8.18 15.03 11.49
CA SER A 276 9.46 14.64 12.10
C SER A 276 10.43 15.83 12.10
N ILE A 277 10.78 16.30 13.30
CA ILE A 277 11.57 17.50 13.58
C ILE A 277 12.96 17.10 14.10
N THR A 278 13.99 17.81 13.67
CA THR A 278 15.38 17.59 14.09
C THR A 278 15.60 18.01 15.54
N ASN A 279 16.07 17.08 16.36
CA ASN A 279 16.37 17.34 17.76
C ASN A 279 17.81 17.84 17.95
N ASN A 280 17.95 19.16 17.93
CA ASN A 280 19.23 19.86 18.15
C ASN A 280 19.82 19.68 19.56
N SER A 281 19.14 19.00 20.49
CA SER A 281 19.64 18.70 21.84
C SER A 281 20.34 17.34 21.94
N LEU A 282 20.25 16.49 20.90
CA LEU A 282 20.97 15.22 20.84
C LEU A 282 22.44 15.46 20.44
N TYR A 283 23.36 14.71 21.06
CA TYR A 283 24.79 14.79 20.76
C TYR A 283 25.16 14.29 19.34
N TYR A 284 24.24 13.55 18.71
CA TYR A 284 24.32 13.04 17.36
C TYR A 284 23.16 13.63 16.54
N PRO A 285 23.41 14.21 15.34
CA PRO A 285 22.43 14.99 14.61
C PRO A 285 21.35 14.16 13.89
N GLU A 286 21.30 12.82 14.04
CA GLU A 286 20.48 11.93 13.20
C GLU A 286 19.02 11.73 13.63
N SER A 287 18.31 12.86 13.76
CA SER A 287 16.83 12.93 13.82
C SER A 287 16.27 13.73 12.63
N GLY A 288 14.94 13.81 12.50
CA GLY A 288 14.26 14.52 11.40
C GLY A 288 13.96 13.66 10.16
N PHE A 289 13.92 12.33 10.29
CA PHE A 289 13.64 11.38 9.20
C PHE A 289 12.29 10.68 9.36
N GLY A 290 11.55 10.50 8.25
CA GLY A 290 10.29 9.76 8.22
C GLY A 290 9.15 10.53 8.90
N GLY A 291 8.56 11.50 8.21
CA GLY A 291 7.48 12.34 8.78
C GLY A 291 6.24 11.52 9.16
N GLY A 292 5.83 10.59 8.30
CA GLY A 292 4.78 9.62 8.61
C GLY A 292 5.32 8.38 9.32
N LEU A 293 6.28 7.67 8.71
CA LEU A 293 6.83 6.40 9.20
C LEU A 293 8.36 6.36 9.05
N PHE A 294 9.04 5.97 10.13
CA PHE A 294 10.44 5.53 10.09
C PHE A 294 10.52 4.03 10.43
N LEU A 295 11.24 3.27 9.61
CA LEU A 295 11.45 1.83 9.79
C LEU A 295 12.95 1.49 9.82
N GLY A 296 13.45 1.10 10.99
CA GLY A 296 14.83 0.63 11.18
C GLY A 296 14.90 -0.88 11.36
N GLY A 297 15.72 -1.53 10.53
CA GLY A 297 16.03 -2.96 10.61
C GLY A 297 17.41 -3.22 11.24
N GLU A 298 17.44 -4.12 12.22
CA GLU A 298 18.68 -4.65 12.83
C GLU A 298 18.99 -6.05 12.28
N GLY A 299 20.14 -6.23 11.63
CA GLY A 299 20.47 -7.51 11.00
C GLY A 299 19.91 -7.69 9.58
N ASP A 300 19.77 -8.95 9.15
CA ASP A 300 19.49 -9.31 7.76
C ASP A 300 18.02 -9.73 7.54
N TYR A 301 17.31 -9.02 6.66
CA TYR A 301 15.94 -9.34 6.24
C TYR A 301 15.88 -10.22 5.00
N SER A 302 14.90 -11.12 4.96
CA SER A 302 14.55 -11.92 3.78
C SER A 302 13.12 -11.58 3.33
N PRO A 303 12.95 -10.80 2.24
CA PRO A 303 11.63 -10.39 1.74
C PRO A 303 10.70 -11.57 1.40
N SER A 304 11.24 -12.74 1.05
CA SER A 304 10.45 -13.95 0.78
C SER A 304 9.63 -14.44 1.97
N ASN A 305 9.97 -14.02 3.19
CA ASN A 305 9.23 -14.37 4.40
C ASN A 305 7.93 -13.55 4.57
N LYS A 306 7.80 -12.42 3.85
CA LYS A 306 6.61 -11.53 3.86
C LYS A 306 6.22 -11.00 5.26
N LEU A 307 7.19 -10.86 6.14
CA LEU A 307 6.96 -10.45 7.53
C LEU A 307 6.85 -8.93 7.69
N ILE A 308 7.39 -8.17 6.74
CA ILE A 308 7.17 -6.73 6.63
C ILE A 308 6.32 -6.49 5.37
N ASP A 309 5.14 -5.91 5.55
CA ASP A 309 4.17 -5.65 4.48
C ASP A 309 3.42 -4.33 4.75
N LEU A 310 3.66 -3.34 3.89
CA LEU A 310 3.11 -1.98 4.00
C LEU A 310 2.00 -1.70 2.96
N ARG A 311 1.51 -2.72 2.24
CA ARG A 311 0.51 -2.53 1.14
C ARG A 311 -0.78 -1.84 1.57
N GLY A 312 -1.20 -2.02 2.82
CA GLY A 312 -2.38 -1.39 3.38
C GLY A 312 -2.21 0.06 3.82
N MET A 313 -1.03 0.66 3.60
CA MET A 313 -0.71 2.00 4.05
C MET A 313 -1.15 3.06 3.05
N LYS A 314 -1.87 4.07 3.54
CA LYS A 314 -2.11 5.36 2.87
C LYS A 314 -1.27 6.41 3.59
N ILE A 315 -0.28 6.97 2.94
CA ILE A 315 0.65 7.94 3.52
C ILE A 315 0.72 9.17 2.60
N TYR A 316 0.49 10.37 3.16
CA TYR A 316 0.41 11.63 2.39
C TYR A 316 0.48 12.86 3.31
N ASN A 317 0.85 14.02 2.76
CA ASN A 317 0.93 15.32 3.45
C ASN A 317 1.81 15.33 4.72
N ASN A 318 2.72 14.37 4.87
CA ASN A 318 3.64 14.33 6.00
C ASN A 318 4.86 15.22 5.74
N SER A 319 5.57 15.59 6.80
CA SER A 319 6.75 16.46 6.71
C SER A 319 7.92 15.92 7.55
N ALA A 320 9.12 15.97 6.99
CA ALA A 320 10.36 15.62 7.67
C ALA A 320 11.40 16.71 7.45
N ASP A 321 12.03 17.20 8.52
CA ASP A 321 13.09 18.22 8.47
C ASP A 321 14.26 17.82 7.55
N LYS A 322 14.48 16.52 7.34
CA LYS A 322 15.47 15.98 6.42
C LYS A 322 14.84 15.27 5.22
N TYR A 323 14.59 13.96 5.36
CA TYR A 323 14.35 13.06 4.23
C TYR A 323 13.30 12.01 4.57
N GLY A 324 12.63 11.50 3.53
CA GLY A 324 11.47 10.63 3.68
C GLY A 324 10.32 11.41 4.29
N GLN A 325 9.75 12.33 3.51
CA GLN A 325 8.66 13.20 3.98
C GLN A 325 7.51 12.35 4.54
N SER A 326 7.17 11.28 3.83
CA SER A 326 6.29 10.21 4.32
C SER A 326 7.05 9.06 4.97
N LEU A 327 7.98 8.41 4.26
CA LEU A 327 8.62 7.16 4.69
C LEU A 327 10.14 7.24 4.62
N PHE A 328 10.81 6.80 5.69
CA PHE A 328 12.25 6.56 5.70
C PHE A 328 12.58 5.13 6.17
N ILE A 329 13.29 4.35 5.33
CA ILE A 329 13.71 2.97 5.66
C ILE A 329 15.23 2.88 5.81
N VAL A 330 15.68 2.39 6.96
CA VAL A 330 17.06 1.99 7.22
C VAL A 330 17.11 0.48 7.34
N MET A 331 17.58 -0.22 6.30
CA MET A 331 17.68 -1.68 6.31
C MET A 331 18.69 -2.16 5.28
N ARG A 332 19.58 -3.11 5.65
CA ARG A 332 20.61 -3.64 4.74
C ARG A 332 20.03 -4.14 3.41
N GLN A 333 18.94 -4.91 3.48
CA GLN A 333 18.25 -5.50 2.32
C GLN A 333 17.05 -4.66 1.83
N VAL A 334 17.08 -3.33 2.02
CA VAL A 334 16.01 -2.44 1.51
C VAL A 334 15.87 -2.52 -0.03
N VAL A 335 16.97 -2.77 -0.75
CA VAL A 335 16.98 -2.90 -2.22
C VAL A 335 16.22 -4.17 -2.64
N GLU A 336 16.51 -5.30 -1.99
CA GLU A 336 15.82 -6.57 -2.21
C GLU A 336 14.35 -6.48 -1.77
N PHE A 337 14.05 -5.74 -0.69
CA PHE A 337 12.68 -5.52 -0.22
C PHE A 337 11.86 -4.72 -1.25
N CYS A 338 12.43 -3.65 -1.82
CA CYS A 338 11.80 -2.89 -2.90
C CYS A 338 11.61 -3.72 -4.18
N LYS A 339 12.53 -4.63 -4.48
CA LYS A 339 12.44 -5.53 -5.65
C LYS A 339 11.50 -6.73 -5.44
N TYR A 340 10.98 -6.93 -4.23
CA TYR A 340 10.13 -8.08 -3.94
C TYR A 340 8.67 -7.81 -4.30
N GLY A 341 8.03 -8.78 -4.97
CA GLY A 341 6.72 -8.58 -5.59
C GLY A 341 6.82 -7.88 -6.93
N ILE A 342 5.80 -7.10 -7.30
CA ILE A 342 5.79 -6.27 -8.52
C ILE A 342 5.82 -4.79 -8.13
N LEU A 343 6.70 -4.01 -8.78
CA LEU A 343 6.78 -2.53 -8.67
C LEU A 343 6.74 -1.98 -7.23
N GLY A 344 7.41 -2.67 -6.29
CA GLY A 344 7.56 -2.23 -4.91
C GLY A 344 6.31 -2.39 -4.04
N GLU A 345 5.33 -3.21 -4.45
CA GLU A 345 4.03 -3.33 -3.78
C GLU A 345 4.14 -3.40 -2.24
N TYR A 346 5.04 -4.21 -1.69
CA TYR A 346 5.20 -4.44 -0.24
C TYR A 346 5.69 -3.21 0.55
N VAL A 347 6.14 -2.15 -0.12
CA VAL A 347 6.76 -0.96 0.47
C VAL A 347 5.97 0.32 0.15
N LYS A 348 5.41 0.38 -1.06
CA LYS A 348 4.93 1.61 -1.72
C LYS A 348 3.64 2.20 -1.12
N GLY A 349 2.75 1.38 -0.57
CA GLY A 349 1.42 1.83 -0.14
C GLY A 349 0.64 2.51 -1.29
N ASN A 350 0.19 3.74 -1.07
CA ASN A 350 -0.50 4.60 -2.05
C ASN A 350 0.42 5.50 -2.90
N TYR A 351 1.75 5.39 -2.82
CA TYR A 351 2.65 6.19 -3.65
C TYR A 351 2.46 5.86 -5.14
N SER A 352 2.43 6.90 -5.98
CA SER A 352 2.30 6.78 -7.43
C SER A 352 3.62 7.15 -8.10
N ASP A 353 4.23 6.24 -8.86
CA ASP A 353 5.46 6.59 -9.61
C ASP A 353 5.19 7.82 -10.50
N THR A 354 4.02 7.91 -11.14
CA THR A 354 3.68 9.01 -12.06
C THR A 354 3.44 10.36 -11.39
N TYR A 355 2.99 10.40 -10.13
CA TYR A 355 2.41 11.62 -9.51
C TYR A 355 3.00 12.03 -8.15
N SER A 356 3.70 11.14 -7.45
CA SER A 356 4.30 11.44 -6.15
C SER A 356 5.69 12.06 -6.30
N ASP A 357 6.13 12.85 -5.32
CA ASP A 357 7.50 13.37 -5.28
C ASP A 357 8.47 12.26 -4.84
N GLU A 358 9.58 12.07 -5.54
CA GLU A 358 10.60 11.06 -5.21
C GLU A 358 11.15 11.21 -3.76
N GLN A 359 10.98 12.37 -3.10
CA GLN A 359 11.37 12.61 -1.72
C GLN A 359 10.39 12.09 -0.65
N GLU A 360 9.20 11.64 -1.05
CA GLU A 360 8.20 11.05 -0.15
C GLU A 360 8.70 9.76 0.50
N LEU A 361 9.29 8.86 -0.29
CA LEU A 361 9.74 7.54 0.15
C LEU A 361 11.25 7.39 -0.10
N ILE A 362 12.04 7.49 0.96
CA ILE A 362 13.51 7.38 0.93
C ILE A 362 13.96 6.14 1.71
N GLY A 363 15.10 5.57 1.34
CA GLY A 363 15.79 4.61 2.19
C GLY A 363 17.28 4.52 1.95
N ILE A 364 17.94 3.72 2.78
CA ILE A 364 19.40 3.59 2.82
C ILE A 364 19.80 2.13 3.11
N PRO A 365 20.64 1.49 2.27
CA PRO A 365 20.98 0.07 2.37
C PRO A 365 22.05 -0.20 3.43
N MET A 366 21.72 0.04 4.70
CA MET A 366 22.59 -0.21 5.84
C MET A 366 21.83 -0.66 7.08
N ASP A 367 22.58 -1.19 8.05
CA ASP A 367 22.07 -1.58 9.36
C ASP A 367 21.71 -0.35 10.22
N LEU A 368 20.64 -0.43 11.01
CA LEU A 368 20.23 0.67 11.89
C LEU A 368 21.34 1.11 12.87
N SER A 369 22.14 0.17 13.39
CA SER A 369 23.26 0.49 14.27
C SER A 369 24.36 1.30 13.54
N THR A 370 24.59 0.99 12.26
CA THR A 370 25.54 1.72 11.41
C THR A 370 25.03 3.11 11.08
N PHE A 371 23.74 3.24 10.72
CA PHE A 371 23.07 4.51 10.47
C PHE A 371 23.17 5.45 11.67
N ASN A 372 22.84 4.98 12.86
CA ASN A 372 22.90 5.76 14.11
C ASN A 372 24.33 6.24 14.48
N SER A 373 25.36 5.66 13.86
CA SER A 373 26.77 6.04 14.04
C SER A 373 27.39 6.78 12.83
N SER A 374 26.64 6.92 11.74
CA SER A 374 27.10 7.53 10.49
C SER A 374 27.07 9.05 10.56
N SER A 375 27.84 9.72 9.70
CA SER A 375 27.79 11.18 9.57
C SER A 375 26.66 11.62 8.63
N PRO A 376 26.16 12.87 8.74
CA PRO A 376 25.13 13.38 7.85
C PRO A 376 25.51 13.23 6.37
N GLN A 377 26.77 13.49 6.02
CA GLN A 377 27.29 13.38 4.65
C GLN A 377 27.33 11.93 4.15
N THR A 378 27.49 10.97 5.06
CA THR A 378 27.49 9.54 4.72
C THR A 378 26.07 9.08 4.41
N ILE A 379 25.09 9.55 5.20
CA ILE A 379 23.67 9.28 4.98
C ILE A 379 23.19 9.94 3.69
N GLU A 380 23.47 11.24 3.49
CA GLU A 380 23.14 12.00 2.29
C GLU A 380 23.70 11.36 1.00
N GLN A 381 24.91 10.78 1.05
CA GLN A 381 25.54 10.13 -0.10
C GLN A 381 25.02 8.70 -0.40
N GLN A 382 24.46 8.00 0.60
CA GLN A 382 24.07 6.59 0.46
C GLN A 382 22.57 6.36 0.39
N GLN A 383 21.75 7.31 0.84
CA GLN A 383 20.30 7.24 0.68
C GLN A 383 19.89 7.38 -0.80
N GLN A 384 18.72 6.85 -1.14
CA GLN A 384 18.09 7.00 -2.45
C GLN A 384 16.56 7.08 -2.27
N PRO A 385 15.83 7.72 -3.21
CA PRO A 385 14.43 7.43 -3.44
C PRO A 385 14.21 5.94 -3.65
N LEU A 386 13.25 5.34 -2.94
CA LEU A 386 12.99 3.91 -3.01
C LEU A 386 12.53 3.46 -4.41
N GLU A 387 11.90 4.36 -5.17
CA GLU A 387 11.46 4.12 -6.55
C GLU A 387 12.59 3.62 -7.45
N LEU A 388 13.81 4.14 -7.27
CA LEU A 388 14.98 3.75 -8.06
C LEU A 388 15.32 2.25 -7.95
N TRP A 389 14.84 1.57 -6.90
CA TRP A 389 15.09 0.14 -6.67
C TRP A 389 13.98 -0.78 -7.18
N TRP A 390 12.72 -0.33 -7.24
CA TRP A 390 11.61 -1.10 -7.79
C TRP A 390 11.24 -0.76 -9.24
N ARG A 391 11.73 0.36 -9.78
CA ARG A 391 11.48 0.79 -11.16
C ARG A 391 12.05 -0.21 -12.18
N ILE A 392 11.15 -0.74 -13.01
CA ILE A 392 11.49 -1.71 -14.07
C ILE A 392 11.36 -0.99 -15.42
N LEU A 393 12.49 -0.67 -16.03
CA LEU A 393 12.53 -0.08 -17.38
C LEU A 393 12.28 -1.16 -18.44
N GLY A 394 11.30 -0.91 -19.30
CA GLY A 394 10.98 -1.75 -20.44
C GLY A 394 12.08 -1.73 -21.50
N ILE A 395 12.12 -2.76 -22.35
CA ILE A 395 13.00 -2.79 -23.52
C ILE A 395 12.12 -3.05 -24.74
N LEU A 396 12.03 -2.09 -25.65
CA LEU A 396 11.28 -2.23 -26.89
C LEU A 396 12.22 -2.66 -28.03
N LYS A 397 11.88 -3.77 -28.70
CA LYS A 397 12.67 -4.33 -29.82
C LYS A 397 12.04 -4.01 -31.17
N ASN A 398 10.73 -4.25 -31.31
CA ASN A 398 9.98 -4.00 -32.53
C ASN A 398 8.60 -3.42 -32.22
N ALA A 399 8.04 -2.67 -33.17
CA ALA A 399 6.68 -2.16 -33.10
C ALA A 399 6.08 -2.01 -34.50
N GLN A 400 4.90 -2.59 -34.67
CA GLN A 400 4.13 -2.62 -35.90
C GLN A 400 2.72 -2.08 -35.64
N VAL A 401 2.16 -1.40 -36.64
CA VAL A 401 0.73 -1.06 -36.72
C VAL A 401 0.16 -1.61 -38.00
N ILE A 402 -0.97 -2.30 -37.89
CA ILE A 402 -1.74 -2.83 -39.01
C ILE A 402 -2.82 -1.81 -39.36
N LEU A 403 -2.87 -1.45 -40.66
CA LEU A 403 -3.84 -0.55 -41.27
C LEU A 403 -4.61 -1.29 -42.36
N ASN A 404 -5.95 -1.33 -42.25
CA ASN A 404 -6.83 -1.84 -43.30
C ASN A 404 -7.12 -0.73 -44.33
N VAL A 405 -6.86 -0.98 -45.62
CA VAL A 405 -7.00 0.04 -46.68
C VAL A 405 -8.46 0.36 -46.99
N SER A 406 -9.36 -0.61 -46.81
CA SER A 406 -10.81 -0.49 -46.99
C SER A 406 -11.43 0.53 -46.01
N ASN A 407 -10.77 0.80 -44.87
CA ASN A 407 -11.18 1.79 -43.88
C ASN A 407 -9.96 2.47 -43.22
N PRO A 408 -9.32 3.47 -43.86
CA PRO A 408 -8.06 4.06 -43.41
C PRO A 408 -8.19 4.96 -42.16
N ASP A 409 -9.39 5.48 -41.88
CA ASP A 409 -9.70 6.16 -40.60
C ASP A 409 -10.09 5.16 -39.50
N GLY A 410 -10.15 3.86 -39.84
CA GLY A 410 -10.64 2.79 -39.00
C GLY A 410 -9.70 2.34 -37.89
N LYS A 411 -10.04 1.17 -37.34
CA LYS A 411 -9.38 0.63 -36.15
C LYS A 411 -7.94 0.19 -36.44
N LEU A 412 -6.98 0.95 -35.93
CA LEU A 412 -5.57 0.56 -35.88
C LEU A 412 -5.37 -0.58 -34.88
N THR A 413 -4.58 -1.59 -35.25
CA THR A 413 -4.12 -2.64 -34.33
C THR A 413 -2.60 -2.61 -34.24
N PHE A 414 -2.09 -2.45 -33.01
CA PHE A 414 -0.66 -2.36 -32.73
C PHE A 414 -0.14 -3.68 -32.16
N HIS A 415 1.02 -4.10 -32.64
CA HIS A 415 1.78 -5.23 -32.13
C HIS A 415 3.19 -4.77 -31.78
N ILE A 416 3.59 -4.94 -30.52
CA ILE A 416 4.93 -4.58 -30.04
C ILE A 416 5.62 -5.80 -29.44
N VAL A 417 6.94 -5.88 -29.63
CA VAL A 417 7.78 -6.97 -29.11
C VAL A 417 8.88 -6.36 -28.26
N GLY A 418 9.07 -6.90 -27.07
CA GLY A 418 9.97 -6.32 -26.07
C GLY A 418 10.28 -7.27 -24.93
N GLN A 419 10.82 -6.72 -23.85
CA GLN A 419 11.08 -7.39 -22.58
C GLN A 419 10.73 -6.44 -21.44
N ARG A 420 10.50 -7.00 -20.24
CA ARG A 420 10.18 -6.21 -19.03
C ARG A 420 8.95 -5.32 -19.16
N MET A 421 7.96 -5.77 -19.93
CA MET A 421 6.67 -5.11 -20.08
C MET A 421 5.69 -5.65 -19.04
N ILE A 422 5.11 -4.77 -18.22
CA ILE A 422 4.33 -5.19 -17.04
C ILE A 422 2.81 -5.10 -17.33
N PRO A 423 2.05 -6.20 -17.24
CA PRO A 423 0.61 -6.19 -17.51
C PRO A 423 -0.15 -5.22 -16.60
N GLY A 424 -1.01 -4.38 -17.18
CA GLY A 424 -1.76 -3.35 -16.45
C GLY A 424 -1.00 -2.04 -16.18
N TYR A 425 0.33 -2.03 -16.31
CA TYR A 425 1.19 -0.86 -16.07
C TYR A 425 1.87 -0.34 -17.35
N LEU A 426 1.97 -1.17 -18.39
CA LEU A 426 2.61 -0.78 -19.65
C LEU A 426 1.83 0.35 -20.35
N ASN A 427 2.54 1.44 -20.59
CA ASN A 427 2.17 2.55 -21.42
C ASN A 427 3.07 2.59 -22.66
N VAL A 428 2.53 3.05 -23.78
CA VAL A 428 3.29 3.44 -24.98
C VAL A 428 3.19 4.95 -25.18
N LYS A 429 4.25 5.55 -25.72
CA LYS A 429 4.24 6.90 -26.27
C LYS A 429 4.61 6.82 -27.74
N ILE A 430 3.74 7.32 -28.61
CA ILE A 430 3.90 7.39 -30.07
C ILE A 430 4.06 8.87 -30.44
N PHE A 431 5.00 9.18 -31.34
CA PHE A 431 5.28 10.56 -31.74
C PHE A 431 5.86 10.65 -33.16
N GLU A 432 5.71 11.81 -33.79
CA GLU A 432 6.35 12.09 -35.08
C GLU A 432 7.86 12.28 -34.91
N LEU A 433 8.67 11.51 -35.64
CA LEU A 433 10.13 11.63 -35.61
C LEU A 433 10.65 12.64 -36.64
N ARG A 434 10.13 12.61 -37.87
CA ARG A 434 10.49 13.52 -39.00
C ARG A 434 9.65 13.25 -40.25
N ASP A 435 9.63 14.22 -41.16
CA ASP A 435 9.06 14.07 -42.50
C ASP A 435 9.87 13.09 -43.37
N GLN A 436 9.17 12.18 -44.06
CA GLN A 436 9.77 11.24 -45.04
C GLN A 436 10.34 11.96 -46.26
N ILE A 437 9.75 13.10 -46.66
CA ILE A 437 10.22 13.91 -47.80
C ILE A 437 11.68 14.34 -47.60
N LEU A 438 12.09 14.64 -46.37
CA LEU A 438 13.46 15.04 -46.04
C LEU A 438 14.46 13.87 -46.14
N GLN A 439 14.01 12.62 -46.02
CA GLN A 439 14.87 11.44 -46.26
C GLN A 439 15.18 11.30 -47.74
N ASN A 440 14.17 11.38 -48.61
CA ASN A 440 14.36 11.31 -50.06
C ASN A 440 15.32 12.41 -50.55
N ILE A 441 15.20 13.64 -50.03
CA ILE A 441 16.12 14.74 -50.36
C ILE A 441 17.56 14.45 -49.87
N ASN A 442 17.74 14.06 -48.61
CA ASN A 442 19.08 13.78 -48.05
C ASN A 442 19.75 12.54 -48.67
N GLN A 443 18.98 11.54 -49.06
CA GLN A 443 19.48 10.32 -49.71
C GLN A 443 19.91 10.63 -51.15
N VAL A 444 19.09 11.38 -51.91
CA VAL A 444 19.49 11.94 -53.21
C VAL A 444 20.73 12.81 -53.09
N GLN A 445 20.84 13.65 -52.06
CA GLN A 445 22.04 14.46 -51.82
C GLN A 445 23.27 13.62 -51.41
N LYS A 446 23.11 12.53 -50.66
CA LYS A 446 24.21 11.57 -50.40
C LYS A 446 24.66 10.85 -51.67
N GLU A 447 23.74 10.48 -52.55
CA GLU A 447 24.03 9.84 -53.83
C GLU A 447 24.69 10.80 -54.83
N MET A 448 24.29 12.08 -54.83
CA MET A 448 24.98 13.16 -55.54
C MET A 448 26.41 13.36 -54.99
N ASN A 449 26.55 13.54 -53.68
CA ASN A 449 27.86 13.75 -53.04
C ASN A 449 28.81 12.55 -53.23
N ASN A 450 28.30 11.31 -53.30
CA ASN A 450 29.11 10.13 -53.62
C ASN A 450 29.51 10.02 -55.10
N LYS A 451 28.78 10.66 -56.02
CA LYS A 451 29.18 10.76 -57.45
C LYS A 451 30.25 11.84 -57.66
N ASP A 452 30.18 12.96 -56.94
CA ASP A 452 31.09 14.08 -57.15
C ASP A 452 32.44 13.95 -56.42
N ASN A 453 32.55 13.12 -55.38
CA ASN A 453 33.78 12.97 -54.57
C ASN A 453 34.86 12.04 -55.19
N LYS A 454 35.10 12.13 -56.50
CA LYS A 454 36.22 11.43 -57.16
C LYS A 454 37.32 12.33 -57.72
N ASN A 455 37.20 13.66 -57.59
CA ASN A 455 38.28 14.61 -57.84
C ASN A 455 38.24 15.77 -56.84
N ILE A 456 39.42 16.14 -56.32
CA ILE A 456 39.74 17.20 -55.34
C ILE A 456 39.86 16.70 -53.88
N LEU A 457 40.92 15.91 -53.63
CA LEU A 457 41.54 15.81 -52.30
C LEU A 457 43.06 16.04 -52.43
N LYS A 458 43.47 17.27 -52.80
CA LYS A 458 44.90 17.64 -52.90
C LYS A 458 45.25 19.12 -52.67
N SER A 459 44.51 19.80 -51.80
CA SER A 459 44.97 21.04 -51.15
C SER A 459 44.26 21.24 -49.80
N LEU A 460 44.80 22.14 -48.97
CA LEU A 460 44.23 22.58 -47.66
C LEU A 460 44.32 21.57 -46.50
N LYS A 461 45.56 21.28 -46.08
CA LYS A 461 45.91 21.19 -44.64
C LYS A 461 46.58 22.50 -44.22
N ARG A 462 46.39 22.92 -42.95
CA ARG A 462 46.68 24.24 -42.32
C ARG A 462 45.60 25.30 -42.63
N THR A 463 45.14 26.14 -41.68
CA THR A 463 45.68 26.52 -40.35
C THR A 463 44.55 26.86 -39.35
N GLN A 464 44.82 26.80 -38.03
CA GLN A 464 44.01 27.41 -36.95
C GLN A 464 43.94 28.96 -37.15
N SER A 465 43.00 29.75 -36.61
CA SER A 465 42.80 30.02 -35.17
C SER A 465 41.70 31.08 -34.90
N LEU A 466 41.35 31.23 -33.60
CA LEU A 466 40.43 32.17 -32.93
C LEU A 466 40.21 33.57 -33.55
N ILE A 467 38.99 34.10 -33.36
CA ILE A 467 38.73 35.50 -32.99
C ILE A 467 37.69 35.56 -31.85
N THR A 468 38.01 36.27 -30.77
CA THR A 468 37.12 36.55 -29.62
C THR A 468 36.70 38.02 -29.64
N LEU A 469 35.43 38.36 -29.33
CA LEU A 469 35.01 39.77 -29.20
C LEU A 469 33.94 40.00 -28.10
N LYS A 470 34.47 40.37 -26.92
CA LYS A 470 33.99 41.24 -25.81
C LYS A 470 32.48 41.50 -25.56
N HIS A 471 32.14 41.36 -24.28
CA HIS A 471 30.95 41.90 -23.58
C HIS A 471 30.65 43.40 -23.79
N GLN A 472 29.36 43.74 -23.64
CA GLN A 472 28.90 44.94 -22.91
C GLN A 472 27.82 44.55 -21.86
N THR A 473 27.64 45.41 -20.86
CA THR A 473 26.91 45.15 -19.61
C THR A 473 25.61 45.96 -19.48
N GLY A 474 24.64 45.44 -18.72
CA GLY A 474 23.44 46.16 -18.28
C GLY A 474 22.68 45.42 -17.18
N ASN A 475 22.65 45.98 -15.96
CA ASN A 475 22.01 45.41 -14.77
C ASN A 475 20.50 45.18 -14.94
N HIS A 476 19.94 44.14 -14.31
CA HIS A 476 18.70 44.26 -13.50
C HIS A 476 18.66 43.24 -12.34
N GLN A 477 17.78 43.51 -11.38
CA GLN A 477 17.82 43.15 -9.97
C GLN A 477 17.99 41.66 -9.59
N GLN A 478 18.71 41.45 -8.49
CA GLN A 478 18.96 40.18 -7.83
C GLN A 478 17.78 39.81 -6.92
N ILE A 479 16.97 38.81 -7.33
CA ILE A 479 16.06 38.07 -6.44
C ILE A 479 16.71 36.70 -6.23
N SER A 480 17.12 36.41 -5.00
CA SER A 480 17.75 35.14 -4.64
C SER A 480 16.68 34.07 -4.40
N ILE A 481 16.28 33.37 -5.46
CA ILE A 481 15.63 32.07 -5.35
C ILE A 481 16.75 31.03 -5.22
N SER A 482 16.70 30.20 -4.17
CA SER A 482 17.62 29.08 -3.98
C SER A 482 17.40 28.03 -5.07
N SER A 483 18.29 28.00 -6.05
CA SER A 483 18.26 27.03 -7.15
C SER A 483 18.65 25.64 -6.67
N ASN A 484 17.67 24.82 -6.30
CA ASN A 484 17.84 23.37 -6.25
C ASN A 484 18.06 22.84 -7.68
N SER A 485 19.31 22.68 -8.07
CA SER A 485 19.66 22.12 -9.37
C SER A 485 19.60 20.59 -9.34
N ARG A 486 18.47 20.03 -9.80
CA ARG A 486 18.37 18.78 -10.59
C ARG A 486 16.91 18.33 -10.70
N ILE A 487 16.23 18.86 -11.72
CA ILE A 487 15.54 18.14 -12.80
C ILE A 487 15.04 19.27 -13.71
N GLU A 488 15.90 19.72 -14.63
CA GLU A 488 15.38 20.38 -15.83
C GLU A 488 14.79 19.26 -16.68
N LYS A 489 13.47 19.01 -16.54
CA LYS A 489 12.72 18.22 -17.52
C LYS A 489 12.90 18.91 -18.88
N ASN A 490 13.83 18.42 -19.68
CA ASN A 490 14.02 18.82 -21.07
C ASN A 490 12.86 18.23 -21.88
N LEU A 491 11.67 18.77 -21.68
CA LEU A 491 10.45 18.47 -22.42
C LEU A 491 10.64 18.83 -23.89
N ARG A 492 11.23 17.91 -24.64
CA ARG A 492 11.02 17.82 -26.08
C ARG A 492 9.58 17.38 -26.29
N ASN A 493 8.67 18.36 -26.32
CA ASN A 493 7.38 18.15 -26.95
C ASN A 493 7.67 17.87 -28.43
N TYR A 494 7.57 16.60 -28.81
CA TYR A 494 7.41 16.23 -30.20
C TYR A 494 6.01 16.67 -30.63
N ASP A 495 5.89 17.25 -31.82
CA ASP A 495 4.58 17.56 -32.38
C ASP A 495 3.78 16.25 -32.52
N ASN A 496 2.50 16.28 -32.13
CA ASN A 496 1.58 15.13 -32.17
C ASN A 496 2.03 13.90 -31.35
N GLU A 497 2.36 14.10 -30.06
CA GLU A 497 2.54 13.00 -29.11
C GLU A 497 1.20 12.36 -28.69
N ILE A 498 1.17 11.02 -28.66
CA ILE A 498 0.05 10.20 -28.16
C ILE A 498 0.58 9.25 -27.09
N ILE A 499 -0.04 9.24 -25.90
CA ILE A 499 0.19 8.25 -24.85
C ILE A 499 -1.01 7.31 -24.77
N TYR A 500 -0.76 6.00 -24.81
CA TYR A 500 -1.78 4.96 -24.65
C TYR A 500 -1.37 3.98 -23.53
N PRO A 501 -2.27 3.58 -22.60
CA PRO A 501 -3.63 4.08 -22.44
C PRO A 501 -3.70 5.57 -22.05
N PRO A 502 -4.80 6.28 -22.38
CA PRO A 502 -5.08 7.62 -21.85
C PRO A 502 -5.40 7.55 -20.35
N GLU A 503 -5.20 8.64 -19.60
CA GLU A 503 -5.43 8.63 -18.13
C GLU A 503 -6.91 8.61 -17.74
N ASP A 504 -7.81 8.94 -18.66
CA ASP A 504 -9.26 8.99 -18.42
C ASP A 504 -9.92 7.60 -18.31
N GLY A 505 -9.16 6.52 -18.51
CA GLY A 505 -9.66 5.14 -18.47
C GLY A 505 -10.58 4.77 -19.63
N SER A 506 -10.61 5.57 -20.70
CA SER A 506 -11.47 5.33 -21.88
C SER A 506 -11.05 4.13 -22.74
N SER A 507 -9.87 3.53 -22.50
CA SER A 507 -9.38 2.37 -23.22
C SER A 507 -8.91 1.23 -22.31
N ASN A 508 -8.85 0.02 -22.88
CA ASN A 508 -8.37 -1.16 -22.17
C ASN A 508 -6.85 -1.14 -22.00
N PRO A 509 -6.30 -1.64 -20.87
CA PRO A 509 -4.87 -1.87 -20.70
C PRO A 509 -4.28 -2.70 -21.84
N ILE A 510 -3.01 -2.42 -22.18
CA ILE A 510 -2.29 -3.17 -23.20
C ILE A 510 -2.22 -4.66 -22.79
N GLN A 511 -2.63 -5.55 -23.70
CA GLN A 511 -2.58 -6.99 -23.45
C GLN A 511 -1.16 -7.49 -23.72
N ILE A 512 -0.62 -8.32 -22.82
CA ILE A 512 0.78 -8.79 -22.89
C ILE A 512 0.80 -10.31 -22.72
N ASN A 513 1.51 -10.99 -23.62
CA ASN A 513 1.80 -12.42 -23.57
C ASN A 513 3.30 -12.64 -23.33
N GLY A 514 3.63 -13.53 -22.40
CA GLY A 514 5.01 -13.85 -21.99
C GLY A 514 5.36 -13.35 -20.59
N GLU A 515 6.37 -13.96 -19.98
CA GLU A 515 6.87 -13.63 -18.65
C GLU A 515 7.77 -12.38 -18.67
N ILE A 516 7.86 -11.64 -17.56
CA ILE A 516 8.62 -10.37 -17.48
C ILE A 516 10.12 -10.57 -17.81
N GLU A 517 10.68 -11.74 -17.45
CA GLU A 517 12.07 -12.12 -17.72
C GLU A 517 12.30 -12.63 -19.15
N SER A 518 11.24 -12.90 -19.92
CA SER A 518 11.32 -13.43 -21.28
C SER A 518 11.18 -12.34 -22.34
N GLU A 519 11.25 -12.72 -23.62
CA GLU A 519 10.66 -11.90 -24.67
C GLU A 519 9.14 -11.97 -24.57
N GLN A 520 8.49 -10.82 -24.74
CA GLN A 520 7.06 -10.63 -24.57
C GLN A 520 6.50 -9.97 -25.83
N THR A 521 5.30 -10.40 -26.23
CA THR A 521 4.50 -9.72 -27.25
C THR A 521 3.37 -8.99 -26.58
N ALA A 522 3.10 -7.75 -27.00
CA ALA A 522 2.00 -6.97 -26.47
C ALA A 522 1.18 -6.36 -27.60
N SER A 523 -0.11 -6.12 -27.36
CA SER A 523 -1.03 -5.65 -28.39
C SER A 523 -2.15 -4.80 -27.82
N PHE A 524 -2.54 -3.78 -28.59
CA PHE A 524 -3.61 -2.84 -28.27
C PHE A 524 -4.22 -2.29 -29.57
N GLY A 525 -5.39 -1.66 -29.47
CA GLY A 525 -6.06 -1.08 -30.63
C GLY A 525 -6.56 0.33 -30.35
N MET A 526 -6.56 1.17 -31.39
CA MET A 526 -7.10 2.53 -31.36
C MET A 526 -8.20 2.62 -32.42
N ASN A 527 -9.33 3.25 -32.08
CA ASN A 527 -10.51 3.27 -32.97
C ASN A 527 -10.45 4.36 -34.07
N ASP A 528 -9.48 5.26 -33.99
CA ASP A 528 -9.27 6.39 -34.92
C ASP A 528 -7.84 6.31 -35.47
N GLY A 529 -7.74 6.16 -36.79
CA GLY A 529 -6.48 6.14 -37.54
C GLY A 529 -6.11 7.47 -38.21
N SER A 530 -6.98 8.48 -38.18
CA SER A 530 -6.87 9.71 -38.99
C SER A 530 -5.61 10.57 -38.70
N TRP A 531 -5.02 10.40 -37.51
CA TRP A 531 -3.78 11.05 -37.11
C TRP A 531 -2.50 10.44 -37.73
N LEU A 532 -2.57 9.21 -38.27
CA LEU A 532 -1.41 8.45 -38.75
C LEU A 532 -1.08 8.77 -40.21
N ASN A 533 -0.42 9.90 -40.48
CA ASN A 533 0.00 10.31 -41.82
C ASN A 533 1.27 9.57 -42.31
N TYR A 534 1.21 8.24 -42.36
CA TYR A 534 2.34 7.35 -42.71
C TYR A 534 2.92 7.56 -44.12
N LYS A 535 2.21 8.27 -45.02
CA LYS A 535 2.68 8.60 -46.38
C LYS A 535 3.63 9.81 -46.42
N GLN A 536 3.67 10.60 -45.35
CA GLN A 536 4.47 11.83 -45.28
C GLN A 536 5.37 11.87 -44.04
N LYS A 537 5.01 11.16 -42.97
CA LYS A 537 5.65 11.19 -41.65
C LYS A 537 6.25 9.84 -41.30
N LEU A 538 7.39 9.85 -40.60
CA LEU A 538 7.94 8.68 -39.91
C LEU A 538 7.59 8.81 -38.42
N TYR A 539 6.88 7.81 -37.89
CA TYR A 539 6.53 7.73 -36.47
C TYR A 539 7.54 6.86 -35.71
N SER A 540 7.68 7.15 -34.42
CA SER A 540 8.42 6.33 -33.48
C SER A 540 7.61 6.06 -32.22
N ILE A 541 7.99 5.02 -31.51
CA ILE A 541 7.34 4.54 -30.31
C ILE A 541 8.38 4.13 -29.26
N VAL A 542 7.99 4.34 -28.00
CA VAL A 542 8.72 3.99 -26.78
C VAL A 542 7.73 3.52 -25.72
N ILE A 543 8.20 2.80 -24.71
CA ILE A 543 7.38 2.19 -23.65
C ILE A 543 7.78 2.67 -22.25
N SER A 544 6.85 2.61 -21.31
CA SER A 544 7.10 2.88 -19.90
C SER A 544 6.18 2.03 -19.02
N ASN A 545 6.67 1.56 -17.87
CA ASN A 545 5.85 0.90 -16.84
C ASN A 545 5.45 1.86 -15.70
N ASP A 546 6.06 3.04 -15.60
CA ASP A 546 5.84 4.07 -14.57
C ASP A 546 5.19 5.35 -15.14
N ARG A 547 5.08 5.43 -16.47
CA ARG A 547 4.55 6.55 -17.27
C ARG A 547 5.37 7.84 -17.19
N ASN A 548 6.50 7.82 -16.50
CA ASN A 548 7.48 8.91 -16.41
C ASN A 548 8.63 8.71 -17.38
N ILE A 549 9.37 7.60 -17.24
CA ILE A 549 10.57 7.31 -18.00
C ILE A 549 10.18 6.42 -19.18
N TYR A 550 10.24 7.00 -20.37
CA TYR A 550 9.98 6.29 -21.61
C TYR A 550 11.26 5.78 -22.25
N THR A 551 11.29 4.49 -22.50
CA THR A 551 12.46 3.72 -22.94
C THR A 551 12.16 2.99 -24.24
N GLY A 552 13.20 2.78 -25.05
CA GLY A 552 13.10 2.09 -26.32
C GLY A 552 14.10 0.94 -26.42
N LYS A 553 14.95 0.99 -27.44
CA LYS A 553 16.04 0.04 -27.66
C LYS A 553 16.98 0.02 -26.46
N ASP A 554 17.44 -1.19 -26.13
CA ASP A 554 18.38 -1.48 -25.05
C ASP A 554 17.94 -0.97 -23.64
N GLY A 555 16.67 -0.57 -23.48
CA GLY A 555 16.15 0.04 -22.25
C GLY A 555 16.63 1.48 -22.01
N LEU A 556 17.18 2.13 -23.03
CA LEU A 556 17.63 3.52 -22.94
C LEU A 556 16.46 4.49 -23.07
N SER A 557 16.54 5.61 -22.33
CA SER A 557 15.58 6.70 -22.49
C SER A 557 15.87 7.51 -23.76
N ILE A 558 14.85 8.15 -24.32
CA ILE A 558 15.01 9.09 -25.44
C ILE A 558 15.60 10.44 -25.02
N GLU A 559 15.65 10.73 -23.72
CA GLU A 559 16.34 11.90 -23.15
C GLU A 559 17.86 11.69 -23.14
N ASP A 560 18.31 10.46 -22.84
CA ASP A 560 19.73 10.08 -22.84
C ASP A 560 20.27 9.75 -24.24
N ASN A 561 19.42 9.17 -25.11
CA ASN A 561 19.82 8.74 -26.46
C ASN A 561 18.69 8.89 -27.48
N GLU A 562 18.82 9.85 -28.39
CA GLU A 562 17.87 10.10 -29.49
C GLU A 562 17.62 8.87 -30.39
N ASN A 563 18.55 7.90 -30.44
CA ASN A 563 18.42 6.68 -31.23
C ASN A 563 17.74 5.52 -30.47
N ALA A 564 17.36 5.72 -29.21
CA ALA A 564 16.62 4.72 -28.43
C ALA A 564 15.22 4.48 -28.99
N ALA A 565 14.59 5.49 -29.60
CA ALA A 565 13.26 5.39 -30.19
C ALA A 565 13.18 4.26 -31.25
N VAL A 566 12.12 3.45 -31.18
CA VAL A 566 11.87 2.37 -32.14
C VAL A 566 10.97 2.93 -33.26
N PRO A 567 11.37 2.85 -34.55
CA PRO A 567 10.48 3.21 -35.65
C PRO A 567 9.21 2.36 -35.62
N LEU A 568 8.06 2.98 -35.85
CA LEU A 568 6.79 2.27 -36.00
C LEU A 568 6.68 1.78 -37.45
N GLU A 569 6.72 0.48 -37.66
CA GLU A 569 6.51 -0.15 -38.96
C GLU A 569 5.01 -0.19 -39.28
N VAL A 570 4.63 0.20 -40.50
CA VAL A 570 3.22 0.23 -40.94
C VAL A 570 3.01 -0.92 -41.92
N ILE A 571 2.14 -1.86 -41.52
CA ILE A 571 1.70 -3.00 -42.32
C ILE A 571 0.34 -2.67 -42.91
N ILE A 572 0.18 -2.96 -44.20
CA ILE A 572 -1.02 -2.67 -44.96
C ILE A 572 -1.75 -4.00 -45.21
N GLU A 573 -2.98 -4.12 -44.73
CA GLU A 573 -3.90 -5.20 -45.11
C GLU A 573 -4.68 -4.75 -46.34
N GLU A 574 -4.37 -5.38 -47.48
CA GLU A 574 -5.16 -5.35 -48.71
C GLU A 574 -6.04 -6.62 -48.70
N GLU A 575 -7.34 -6.48 -48.96
CA GLU A 575 -8.22 -7.63 -49.18
C GLU A 575 -7.87 -8.23 -50.55
N GLU A 576 -7.42 -9.50 -50.58
CA GLU A 576 -7.26 -10.24 -51.83
C GLU A 576 -8.65 -10.40 -52.47
N GLU A 577 -8.88 -9.79 -53.64
CA GLU A 577 -10.06 -10.07 -54.45
C GLU A 577 -9.97 -11.56 -54.88
N GLU A 578 -10.94 -12.38 -54.46
CA GLU A 578 -11.08 -13.76 -54.97
C GLU A 578 -11.42 -13.69 -56.46
N ASP A 579 -10.39 -13.79 -57.32
CA ASP A 579 -10.55 -13.97 -58.76
C ASP A 579 -11.36 -15.25 -59.03
N VAL A 580 -12.64 -15.07 -59.40
CA VAL A 580 -13.50 -16.16 -59.84
C VAL A 580 -13.11 -16.52 -61.28
N ASP A 581 -12.21 -17.48 -61.43
CA ASP A 581 -11.85 -18.10 -62.72
C ASP A 581 -13.08 -18.77 -63.36
N ASP A 582 -13.71 -18.05 -64.30
CA ASP A 582 -14.91 -18.46 -65.03
C ASP A 582 -14.53 -19.18 -66.35
N GLU A 583 -14.06 -20.43 -66.27
CA GLU A 583 -13.80 -21.24 -67.47
C GLU A 583 -13.95 -22.76 -67.23
N SER A 584 -15.01 -23.37 -67.77
CA SER A 584 -14.95 -24.72 -68.35
C SER A 584 -16.14 -25.01 -69.28
N GLU A 585 -15.81 -25.30 -70.55
CA GLU A 585 -16.79 -25.68 -71.57
C GLU A 585 -17.28 -27.13 -71.41
N ILE A 586 -18.59 -27.31 -71.59
CA ILE A 586 -19.27 -28.33 -72.42
C ILE A 586 -18.47 -29.60 -72.78
N ASP A 587 -19.00 -30.77 -72.40
CA ASP A 587 -19.13 -31.90 -73.34
C ASP A 587 -20.30 -32.83 -72.94
N ASP A 588 -21.15 -33.18 -73.93
CA ASP A 588 -22.33 -34.06 -73.83
C ASP A 588 -22.11 -35.30 -74.72
N PRO A 589 -22.54 -36.52 -74.31
CA PRO A 589 -23.62 -37.13 -75.11
C PRO A 589 -24.60 -38.07 -74.35
N GLN A 590 -25.83 -37.59 -74.18
CA GLN A 590 -27.14 -38.18 -74.56
C GLN A 590 -27.66 -39.58 -74.10
N LYS A 591 -29.01 -39.64 -73.98
CA LYS A 591 -29.98 -40.79 -73.94
C LYS A 591 -30.15 -41.53 -72.59
N GLU A 592 -31.30 -42.05 -72.14
CA GLU A 592 -32.74 -42.14 -72.57
C GLU A 592 -33.57 -42.68 -71.34
N ASP A 593 -34.88 -42.48 -71.09
CA ASP A 593 -35.97 -41.69 -71.74
C ASP A 593 -37.24 -41.52 -70.82
N ASP A 594 -37.98 -40.39 -70.97
CA ASP A 594 -39.45 -40.18 -70.74
C ASP A 594 -40.13 -40.38 -69.31
N PRO A 595 -41.46 -40.15 -69.05
CA PRO A 595 -41.91 -38.90 -68.39
C PRO A 595 -43.03 -39.00 -67.30
N GLN A 596 -43.37 -37.85 -66.66
CA GLN A 596 -44.73 -37.31 -66.29
C GLN A 596 -44.58 -36.29 -65.12
N LYS A 597 -45.08 -35.04 -65.19
CA LYS A 597 -46.48 -34.52 -65.13
C LYS A 597 -47.19 -34.91 -63.82
N GLU A 598 -47.90 -34.04 -63.08
CA GLU A 598 -48.48 -32.71 -63.39
C GLU A 598 -48.66 -31.85 -62.10
N ASP A 599 -48.46 -30.54 -62.24
CA ASP A 599 -49.27 -29.37 -61.80
C ASP A 599 -49.87 -29.25 -60.36
N ASP A 600 -49.44 -28.20 -59.64
CA ASP A 600 -50.17 -26.94 -59.30
C ASP A 600 -51.64 -26.97 -58.78
N PRO A 601 -52.18 -25.90 -58.13
CA PRO A 601 -51.61 -24.95 -57.13
C PRO A 601 -52.63 -24.48 -56.04
N GLN A 602 -52.33 -23.34 -55.38
CA GLN A 602 -53.29 -22.30 -54.91
C GLN A 602 -54.13 -22.58 -53.63
N LYS A 603 -54.57 -21.59 -52.82
CA LYS A 603 -54.17 -20.17 -52.55
C LYS A 603 -54.98 -19.63 -51.33
N GLU A 604 -54.82 -18.33 -51.05
CA GLU A 604 -55.81 -17.41 -50.42
C GLU A 604 -55.98 -17.36 -48.88
N ASP A 605 -55.34 -16.33 -48.31
CA ASP A 605 -55.93 -15.09 -47.78
C ASP A 605 -56.86 -15.05 -46.54
N ASP A 606 -56.51 -14.09 -45.66
CA ASP A 606 -57.16 -13.58 -44.42
C ASP A 606 -58.48 -12.81 -44.71
N PRO A 607 -59.44 -12.69 -43.76
CA PRO A 607 -59.54 -11.41 -43.05
C PRO A 607 -60.11 -11.41 -41.59
N GLN A 608 -59.37 -10.75 -40.70
CA GLN A 608 -59.80 -9.71 -39.72
C GLN A 608 -60.84 -9.93 -38.57
N LYS A 609 -60.44 -9.39 -37.40
CA LYS A 609 -61.21 -8.61 -36.37
C LYS A 609 -62.14 -9.31 -35.36
N GLU A 610 -61.86 -9.10 -34.07
CA GLU A 610 -62.68 -8.22 -33.20
C GLU A 610 -61.84 -7.64 -32.03
N VAL A 611 -62.42 -6.74 -31.21
CA VAL A 611 -61.70 -5.70 -30.42
C VAL A 611 -62.29 -5.54 -29.00
N ASP A 612 -61.56 -4.81 -28.13
CA ASP A 612 -61.97 -4.05 -26.91
C ASP A 612 -61.62 -4.61 -25.50
N PRO A 613 -61.38 -3.72 -24.49
CA PRO A 613 -60.21 -3.86 -23.59
C PRO A 613 -60.45 -3.44 -22.11
N GLU A 614 -59.37 -3.38 -21.31
CA GLU A 614 -59.19 -2.57 -20.08
C GLU A 614 -57.65 -2.44 -19.91
N LYS A 615 -56.98 -1.28 -20.08
CA LYS A 615 -56.95 -0.02 -19.28
C LYS A 615 -56.59 -0.27 -17.80
N GLU A 616 -55.68 0.43 -17.13
CA GLU A 616 -54.68 1.48 -17.45
C GLU A 616 -53.68 1.55 -16.25
N GLU A 617 -52.50 2.19 -16.22
CA GLU A 617 -51.88 3.23 -17.06
C GLU A 617 -50.30 3.11 -17.03
N GLU A 618 -49.57 4.24 -16.98
CA GLU A 618 -48.12 4.49 -16.78
C GLU A 618 -47.08 3.99 -17.83
N GLN A 619 -46.95 4.79 -18.89
CA GLN A 619 -45.72 5.03 -19.67
C GLN A 619 -44.97 6.22 -19.03
N GLU A 620 -43.72 6.60 -19.31
CA GLU A 620 -42.75 6.36 -20.40
C GLU A 620 -41.37 6.01 -19.75
N GLU A 621 -40.37 5.40 -20.40
CA GLU A 621 -39.72 5.77 -21.67
C GLU A 621 -38.98 4.56 -22.28
N GLN A 622 -38.95 4.45 -23.62
CA GLN A 622 -38.28 3.37 -24.35
C GLN A 622 -37.02 3.86 -25.06
N GLU A 623 -35.95 3.04 -25.02
CA GLU A 623 -35.12 2.54 -26.14
C GLU A 623 -33.87 1.82 -25.52
N LYS A 624 -33.30 0.71 -26.01
CA LYS A 624 -33.50 -0.10 -27.21
C LYS A 624 -33.06 -1.57 -26.95
N LYS A 625 -33.36 -2.47 -27.90
CA LYS A 625 -33.28 -3.94 -27.78
C LYS A 625 -31.88 -4.59 -27.85
N GLU A 626 -31.78 -5.70 -27.11
CA GLU A 626 -31.24 -7.03 -27.47
C GLU A 626 -30.01 -7.16 -28.41
N LYS A 627 -28.95 -7.78 -27.89
CA LYS A 627 -28.20 -8.82 -28.61
C LYS A 627 -28.12 -10.07 -27.72
N GLY A 628 -28.56 -11.21 -28.25
CA GLY A 628 -28.65 -12.48 -27.50
C GLY A 628 -27.27 -13.11 -27.23
N LEU A 629 -27.11 -13.69 -26.04
CA LEU A 629 -25.92 -14.46 -25.67
C LEU A 629 -26.02 -15.88 -26.22
N THR A 630 -24.99 -16.38 -26.89
CA THR A 630 -24.99 -17.69 -27.54
C THR A 630 -24.90 -18.85 -26.53
N VAL A 631 -25.69 -19.90 -26.77
CA VAL A 631 -25.94 -21.04 -25.85
C VAL A 631 -24.66 -21.79 -25.42
N GLY A 632 -23.57 -21.69 -26.18
CA GLY A 632 -22.28 -22.31 -25.83
C GLY A 632 -21.62 -21.78 -24.54
N ILE A 633 -21.82 -20.50 -24.19
CA ILE A 633 -21.17 -19.88 -23.03
C ILE A 633 -21.75 -20.41 -21.70
N ILE A 634 -23.06 -20.67 -21.67
CA ILE A 634 -23.75 -21.15 -20.46
C ILE A 634 -23.31 -22.58 -20.10
N VAL A 635 -23.04 -23.43 -21.10
CA VAL A 635 -22.57 -24.81 -20.88
C VAL A 635 -21.13 -24.83 -20.34
N GLY A 636 -20.24 -23.97 -20.84
CA GLY A 636 -18.86 -23.88 -20.35
C GLY A 636 -18.77 -23.47 -18.87
N ILE A 637 -19.55 -22.46 -18.46
CA ILE A 637 -19.57 -21.98 -17.07
C ILE A 637 -20.13 -23.04 -16.11
N ALA A 638 -21.18 -23.76 -16.51
CA ALA A 638 -21.78 -24.82 -15.70
C ALA A 638 -20.82 -26.01 -15.47
N VAL A 639 -20.07 -26.43 -16.51
CA VAL A 639 -19.08 -27.51 -16.40
C VAL A 639 -17.88 -27.09 -15.55
N GLY A 640 -17.37 -25.85 -15.71
CA GLY A 640 -16.29 -25.32 -14.88
C GLY A 640 -16.64 -25.28 -13.40
N ALA A 641 -17.84 -24.81 -13.06
CA ALA A 641 -18.32 -24.78 -11.67
C ALA A 641 -18.43 -26.18 -11.05
N LEU A 642 -18.90 -27.18 -11.79
CA LEU A 642 -19.00 -28.57 -11.33
C LEU A 642 -17.63 -29.20 -11.03
N VAL A 643 -16.61 -28.91 -11.85
CA VAL A 643 -15.24 -29.40 -11.61
C VAL A 643 -14.63 -28.79 -10.35
N ILE A 644 -14.85 -27.49 -10.10
CA ILE A 644 -14.38 -26.81 -8.89
C ILE A 644 -15.06 -27.38 -7.64
N VAL A 645 -16.38 -27.60 -7.68
CA VAL A 645 -17.12 -28.22 -6.56
C VAL A 645 -16.64 -29.64 -6.29
N ALA A 646 -16.39 -30.45 -7.34
CA ALA A 646 -15.84 -31.79 -7.19
C ALA A 646 -14.44 -31.79 -6.55
N ALA A 647 -13.56 -30.85 -6.96
CA ALA A 647 -12.23 -30.70 -6.36
C ALA A 647 -12.31 -30.31 -4.87
N ILE A 648 -13.20 -29.39 -4.48
CA ILE A 648 -13.43 -29.00 -3.08
C ILE A 648 -13.92 -30.21 -2.26
N ILE A 649 -14.86 -31.01 -2.79
CA ILE A 649 -15.36 -32.21 -2.12
C ILE A 649 -14.22 -33.23 -1.91
N ILE A 650 -13.36 -33.45 -2.90
CA ILE A 650 -12.19 -34.34 -2.78
C ILE A 650 -11.23 -33.84 -1.69
N ILE A 651 -10.93 -32.53 -1.65
CA ILE A 651 -10.06 -31.94 -0.62
C ILE A 651 -10.65 -32.14 0.79
N ILE A 652 -11.96 -31.96 0.96
CA ILE A 652 -12.65 -32.19 2.23
C ILE A 652 -12.58 -33.67 2.65
N ILE A 653 -12.77 -34.61 1.72
CA ILE A 653 -12.67 -36.05 1.99
C ILE A 653 -11.24 -36.44 2.40
N VAL A 654 -10.22 -35.94 1.68
CA VAL A 654 -8.80 -36.21 2.00
C VAL A 654 -8.43 -35.64 3.36
N LYS A 655 -8.82 -34.40 3.68
CA LYS A 655 -8.57 -33.80 4.99
C LYS A 655 -9.20 -34.63 6.12
N LYS A 656 -10.45 -35.06 5.94
CA LYS A 656 -11.17 -35.88 6.93
C LYS A 656 -10.57 -37.28 7.09
N GLN A 657 -10.02 -37.88 6.03
CA GLN A 657 -9.26 -39.13 6.14
C GLN A 657 -7.93 -38.94 6.90
N CYS A 658 -7.23 -37.82 6.71
CA CYS A 658 -6.02 -37.51 7.47
C CYS A 658 -6.31 -37.31 8.97
N GLU A 659 -7.39 -36.62 9.34
CA GLU A 659 -7.82 -36.45 10.74
C GLU A 659 -8.17 -37.81 11.39
N ILE A 660 -8.92 -38.68 10.70
CA ILE A 660 -9.24 -40.03 11.20
C ILE A 660 -7.98 -40.89 11.38
N ARG A 661 -6.99 -40.75 10.49
CA ARG A 661 -5.73 -41.51 10.53
C ARG A 661 -4.75 -41.01 11.60
N TRP A 662 -4.88 -39.76 12.03
CA TRP A 662 -4.20 -39.25 13.23
C TRP A 662 -4.82 -39.85 14.50
N ILE A 663 -6.14 -39.81 14.63
CA ILE A 663 -6.86 -40.33 15.81
C ILE A 663 -6.61 -41.85 16.00
N SER A 664 -6.42 -42.62 14.92
CA SER A 664 -6.07 -44.05 15.03
C SER A 664 -4.62 -44.36 15.41
N ASN A 665 -3.71 -43.39 15.34
CA ASN A 665 -2.29 -43.59 15.66
C ASN A 665 -1.94 -43.18 17.11
N ASP A 666 -2.73 -42.31 17.74
CA ASP A 666 -2.58 -41.95 19.17
C ASP A 666 -3.28 -42.94 20.12
N SER A 667 -3.78 -44.08 19.62
CA SER A 667 -4.54 -45.08 20.38
C SER A 667 -4.05 -46.52 20.21
N ALA A 668 -2.78 -46.71 19.83
CA ALA A 668 -2.11 -48.00 19.63
C ALA A 668 -0.83 -48.15 20.48
#